data_AF-W6XVM2-F1
#
_entry.id   AF-W6XVM2-F1
#
_cell.length_a   1.000
_cell.length_b   1.000
_cell.length_c   1.000
_cell.angle_alpha   90.00
_cell.angle_beta   90.00
_cell.angle_gamma   90.00
#
_symmetry.space_group_name_H-M   'P 1'
#
loop_
_entity.id
_entity.type
_entity.pdbx_description
1 polymer ?
#
loop_
_entity_poly.entity_id
_entity_poly.type
_entity_poly.pdbx_seq_one_letter_code
_entity_poly.pdbx_strand_id
1 'polypeptide(L)'
;AEVLRRMAQLLYVKHQRRWIHSSYAVLFKDFVNRLEERFTTKTVQSYLIQDCKTIDDPYNIITVVLLQYQQAIKETILTPDVEYFLLLCKRRGQKPVPFVPALDEDFEFFFKKDSLWQSEDLEAVVDQDVGRTCILQGPVAAKYSVKVDEPIAEILGSIHQGHVTRLREERYCATLDSIPFVEYFGGESIQLDMSSLADGIEQSHNEQASIYSLPSSLSMPLPAVDVWMSLLAGKSRSWRHAIMSAGIVIQENKCVANPMRRLFAPAHGIRVQIRKPDVPSQTEVVLEEQQESGIYEVAVRAGLNEDGEIIVEMFERRNMSDLVVSLPLRFRYKPEYGYAPIREIMEDRNERIRRFYWSIWFGKSHPILEGSLSDSFECGKEKITRQHVESFIQAINNSTRTHKNFLEPATNVSISFAIPVAWKAIVKPLFLNALNGDLLQLVHLSNEFRMTPGAEPLKIGEEVSTVARINAIMNQDSGKMVEVSAAVLRGKEIVVEIISRFLYRGAFVDFKDTFQWRDEPLMQIQLATSKDIAVLRTREWFVPTQGCNIDLVGHTLTFQMRSLYKFQSKTVFRRIETHGKVTLELAPQKIVQVATVQYEVGICHSNTVIEFLERYGSYSQNSVDFEDPVSVPNNGESLVICAPSSNEAYARTSGDFNPIHVSRTFAEYAGLPGLITHGMYCSAAIQDLVERLVADGNAGRIRQFSMSFVGMVLPNQKLEVKLEHIGMVEGMIRLHIEARAQETGHRVIVGEAKITQKMTTYVFTGQGSQEKGMGMDLYNQCPAAREVWDRGDKYFLHKYAGFAITTIVRDNPKQLTVHFGGRQGEAIRQNYINMKVETVAEDGSIQYEKLFKDVDHNTQFYTFRSPTGLLSATQFTQPALSLMARASFEHLQIQGLVDGNCYYAGHSLGEFSALAAVAGIMSVESQALIAFYRGLTMQKAVNRDESGRSNYSMCAVDPSRISATYDEEAFLTIVREIAAETGWLLEVVNFNVANKQYVCAGNLHALDTLAGVTDRLRLLQINASEMEECLHEIIRQCVQETKSKSTPLELTRGIATIPLQGIDVPFHSTFLRGGVRHFREFLHANIDKRNINPAKLIGRYIPNVTARSFQISKDYFQYVYDLTGSSQLRDALKNWDIYEKSNGEESNGVEECSECRNSL
;
A
#
# COMPACT_ATOMS: atom_id res chain seq x y z
N ALA A 1 44.09 -24.13 41.66
CA ALA A 1 43.38 -23.51 42.80
C ALA A 1 43.96 -22.15 43.21
N GLU A 2 45.29 -22.04 43.36
CA GLU A 2 45.95 -20.81 43.81
C GLU A 2 45.73 -19.61 42.88
N VAL A 3 45.78 -19.83 41.56
CA VAL A 3 45.50 -18.79 40.55
C VAL A 3 44.11 -18.16 40.77
N LEU A 4 43.05 -18.97 40.93
CA LEU A 4 41.70 -18.45 41.19
C LEU A 4 41.60 -17.64 42.48
N ARG A 5 42.24 -18.11 43.56
CA ARG A 5 42.26 -17.37 44.83
C ARG A 5 43.00 -16.05 44.68
N ARG A 6 44.12 -16.03 43.94
CA ARG A 6 44.89 -14.82 43.68
C ARG A 6 44.15 -13.84 42.77
N MET A 7 43.44 -14.34 41.76
CA MET A 7 42.55 -13.52 40.94
C MET A 7 41.46 -12.87 41.80
N ALA A 8 40.76 -13.63 42.64
CA ALA A 8 39.75 -13.07 43.54
C ALA A 8 40.36 -12.05 44.52
N GLN A 9 41.57 -12.29 45.03
CA GLN A 9 42.24 -11.35 45.93
C GLN A 9 42.60 -10.02 45.26
N LEU A 10 43.01 -10.04 43.99
CA LEU A 10 43.51 -8.86 43.28
C LEU A 10 42.45 -8.13 42.44
N LEU A 11 41.35 -8.81 42.10
CA LEU A 11 40.30 -8.26 41.23
C LEU A 11 39.04 -7.86 42.00
N TYR A 12 38.88 -8.33 43.24
CA TYR A 12 37.68 -8.15 44.06
C TYR A 12 38.03 -7.56 45.44
N VAL A 13 37.35 -6.47 45.79
CA VAL A 13 37.52 -5.74 47.05
C VAL A 13 36.64 -6.38 48.12
N LYS A 14 37.24 -7.30 48.87
CA LYS A 14 36.51 -8.20 49.80
C LYS A 14 35.67 -7.46 50.85
N HIS A 15 36.19 -6.40 51.45
CA HIS A 15 35.52 -5.69 52.55
C HIS A 15 34.35 -4.81 52.06
N GLN A 16 34.37 -4.38 50.79
CA GLN A 16 33.26 -3.65 50.13
C GLN A 16 32.33 -4.55 49.32
N ARG A 17 32.64 -5.84 49.22
CA ARG A 17 31.89 -6.83 48.44
C ARG A 17 31.62 -6.39 46.99
N ARG A 18 32.64 -5.86 46.33
CA ARG A 18 32.56 -5.43 44.92
C ARG A 18 33.75 -5.87 44.09
N TRP A 19 33.53 -6.05 42.80
CA TRP A 19 34.60 -6.11 41.81
C TRP A 19 35.20 -4.71 41.60
N ILE A 20 36.50 -4.63 41.36
CA ILE A 20 37.16 -3.36 40.98
C ILE A 20 36.53 -2.81 39.69
N HIS A 21 36.21 -3.70 38.75
CA HIS A 21 35.50 -3.38 37.51
C HIS A 21 34.68 -4.58 37.05
N SER A 22 33.52 -4.34 36.43
CA SER A 22 32.59 -5.40 36.01
C SER A 22 33.21 -6.42 35.04
N SER A 23 34.13 -5.97 34.18
CA SER A 23 34.84 -6.86 33.24
C SER A 23 35.77 -7.88 33.91
N TYR A 24 36.15 -7.68 35.18
CA TYR A 24 36.94 -8.67 35.92
C TYR A 24 36.12 -9.87 36.39
N ALA A 25 34.81 -9.70 36.60
CA ALA A 25 33.91 -10.82 36.84
C ALA A 25 33.87 -11.74 35.60
N VAL A 26 33.90 -11.15 34.40
CA VAL A 26 34.00 -11.89 33.13
C VAL A 26 35.35 -12.61 33.00
N LEU A 27 36.46 -11.92 33.30
CA LEU A 27 37.80 -12.52 33.32
C LEU A 27 37.85 -13.74 34.26
N PHE A 28 37.31 -13.58 35.47
CA PHE A 28 37.25 -14.63 36.47
C PHE A 28 36.38 -15.81 36.01
N LYS A 29 35.19 -15.54 35.45
CA LYS A 29 34.30 -16.54 34.87
C LYS A 29 35.01 -17.36 33.78
N ASP A 30 35.62 -16.70 32.81
CA ASP A 30 36.21 -17.37 31.65
C ASP A 30 37.36 -18.28 32.08
N PHE A 31 38.14 -17.86 33.08
CA PHE A 31 39.19 -18.70 33.64
C PHE A 31 38.64 -19.87 34.49
N VAL A 32 37.51 -19.69 35.18
CA VAL A 32 36.79 -20.81 35.84
C VAL A 32 36.29 -21.81 34.79
N ASN A 33 35.63 -21.34 33.72
CA ASN A 33 35.15 -22.19 32.64
C ASN A 33 36.30 -23.00 32.02
N ARG A 34 37.47 -22.37 31.84
CA ARG A 34 38.66 -23.06 31.34
C ARG A 34 39.14 -24.17 32.29
N LEU A 35 39.05 -23.95 33.60
CA LEU A 35 39.36 -24.98 34.60
C LEU A 35 38.36 -26.14 34.49
N GLU A 36 37.07 -25.87 34.31
CA GLU A 36 36.06 -26.91 34.12
C GLU A 36 36.32 -27.74 32.86
N GLU A 37 36.62 -27.09 31.73
CA GLU A 37 37.00 -27.75 30.47
C GLU A 37 38.23 -28.67 30.63
N ARG A 38 39.17 -28.29 31.51
CA ARG A 38 40.41 -29.04 31.72
C ARG A 38 40.20 -30.33 32.50
N PHE A 39 39.39 -30.28 33.57
CA PHE A 39 39.26 -31.38 34.53
C PHE A 39 38.01 -32.24 34.31
N THR A 40 37.10 -31.83 33.43
CA THR A 40 35.96 -32.66 33.03
C THR A 40 36.39 -33.79 32.08
N THR A 41 35.90 -35.00 32.33
CA THR A 41 36.13 -36.17 31.45
C THR A 41 34.96 -36.44 30.49
N LYS A 42 33.87 -35.68 30.61
CA LYS A 42 32.69 -35.72 29.72
C LYS A 42 32.51 -34.36 29.05
N THR A 43 31.85 -34.32 27.89
CA THR A 43 31.43 -33.07 27.25
C THR A 43 30.64 -32.23 28.26
N VAL A 44 31.09 -30.99 28.51
CA VAL A 44 30.44 -30.07 29.46
C VAL A 44 29.04 -29.75 28.93
N GLN A 45 28.00 -30.23 29.60
CA GLN A 45 26.61 -29.92 29.24
C GLN A 45 26.19 -28.53 29.75
N SER A 46 26.73 -28.09 30.89
CA SER A 46 26.53 -26.74 31.43
C SER A 46 27.70 -26.36 32.37
N TYR A 47 28.25 -25.16 32.21
CA TYR A 47 29.21 -24.56 33.14
C TYR A 47 28.57 -24.21 34.48
N LEU A 48 29.36 -24.19 35.56
CA LEU A 48 28.91 -23.76 36.89
C LEU A 48 28.49 -22.27 36.90
N ILE A 49 29.11 -21.45 36.04
CA ILE A 49 28.79 -20.04 35.91
C ILE A 49 28.17 -19.77 34.53
N GLN A 50 26.87 -19.54 34.50
CA GLN A 50 26.13 -19.19 33.26
C GLN A 50 26.15 -17.68 33.00
N ASP A 51 25.82 -16.87 34.01
CA ASP A 51 25.82 -15.39 33.93
C ASP A 51 26.89 -14.80 34.86
N CYS A 52 27.58 -13.75 34.41
CA CYS A 52 28.53 -13.01 35.25
C CYS A 52 27.83 -12.22 36.36
N LYS A 53 26.53 -11.88 36.19
CA LYS A 53 25.73 -11.17 37.19
C LYS A 53 25.47 -11.99 38.46
N THR A 54 25.68 -13.30 38.43
CA THR A 54 25.50 -14.16 39.61
C THR A 54 26.78 -14.29 40.45
N ILE A 55 27.87 -13.60 40.05
CA ILE A 55 29.16 -13.62 40.76
C ILE A 55 29.24 -12.45 41.76
N ASP A 56 28.42 -12.52 42.81
CA ASP A 56 28.44 -11.51 43.89
C ASP A 56 29.66 -11.67 44.80
N ASP A 57 30.04 -12.93 45.10
CA ASP A 57 31.22 -13.27 45.90
C ASP A 57 32.03 -14.40 45.20
N PRO A 58 33.19 -14.09 44.60
CA PRO A 58 34.00 -15.10 43.94
C PRO A 58 34.51 -16.19 44.91
N TYR A 59 34.67 -15.92 46.21
CA TYR A 59 35.20 -16.90 47.15
C TYR A 59 34.25 -18.08 47.38
N ASN A 60 32.93 -17.84 47.34
CA ASN A 60 31.93 -18.90 47.40
C ASN A 60 32.01 -19.79 46.16
N ILE A 61 32.13 -19.18 44.98
CA ILE A 61 32.27 -19.92 43.71
C ILE A 61 33.55 -20.74 43.70
N ILE A 62 34.68 -20.18 44.15
CA ILE A 62 35.95 -20.92 44.27
C ILE A 62 35.76 -22.17 45.14
N THR A 63 35.02 -22.04 46.25
CA THR A 63 34.76 -23.17 47.15
C THR A 63 33.97 -24.26 46.44
N VAL A 64 32.89 -23.90 45.74
CA VAL A 64 32.06 -24.84 44.95
C VAL A 64 32.88 -25.53 43.85
N VAL A 65 33.61 -24.75 43.06
CA VAL A 65 34.44 -25.26 41.95
C VAL A 65 35.52 -26.22 42.46
N LEU A 66 36.21 -25.89 43.56
CA LEU A 66 37.27 -26.74 44.10
C LEU A 66 36.75 -27.99 44.82
N LEU A 67 35.53 -27.97 45.36
CA LEU A 67 34.88 -29.18 45.88
C LEU A 67 34.59 -30.19 44.76
N GLN A 68 34.18 -29.69 43.58
CA GLN A 68 33.87 -30.52 42.43
C GLN A 68 35.14 -31.00 41.69
N TYR A 69 36.12 -30.12 41.47
CA TYR A 69 37.34 -30.42 40.74
C TYR A 69 38.55 -30.46 41.68
N GLN A 70 38.58 -31.45 42.58
CA GLN A 70 39.63 -31.58 43.59
C GLN A 70 41.05 -31.77 43.01
N GLN A 71 41.15 -32.28 41.78
CA GLN A 71 42.42 -32.41 41.06
C GLN A 71 43.09 -31.04 40.85
N ALA A 72 42.30 -29.98 40.61
CA ALA A 72 42.78 -28.61 40.44
C ALA A 72 43.43 -28.00 41.69
N ILE A 73 43.36 -28.69 42.84
CA ILE A 73 44.04 -28.30 44.08
C ILE A 73 45.52 -28.76 44.06
N LYS A 74 45.80 -29.91 43.44
CA LYS A 74 47.13 -30.55 43.47
C LYS A 74 47.95 -30.27 42.20
N GLU A 75 47.28 -30.12 41.06
CA GLU A 75 47.94 -29.92 39.77
C GLU A 75 48.33 -28.46 39.53
N THR A 76 49.52 -28.27 38.95
CA THR A 76 50.01 -26.97 38.48
C THR A 76 49.36 -26.60 37.16
N ILE A 77 49.22 -25.30 36.88
CA ILE A 77 48.69 -24.82 35.61
C ILE A 77 49.56 -25.30 34.43
N LEU A 78 48.92 -25.81 33.37
CA LEU A 78 49.59 -26.29 32.17
C LEU A 78 49.95 -25.14 31.24
N THR A 79 51.02 -25.28 30.44
CA THR A 79 51.49 -24.24 29.51
C THR A 79 50.38 -23.66 28.61
N PRO A 80 49.49 -24.46 27.99
CA PRO A 80 48.42 -23.89 27.16
C PRO A 80 47.42 -23.02 27.95
N ASP A 81 47.23 -23.31 29.25
CA ASP A 81 46.32 -22.56 30.11
C ASP A 81 46.99 -21.30 30.68
N VAL A 82 48.33 -21.29 30.78
CA VAL A 82 49.13 -20.09 31.07
C VAL A 82 49.02 -19.10 29.91
N GLU A 83 49.25 -19.54 28.67
CA GLU A 83 49.11 -18.71 27.47
C GLU A 83 47.68 -18.15 27.36
N TYR A 84 46.68 -19.00 27.59
CA TYR A 84 45.28 -18.58 27.63
C TYR A 84 45.02 -17.50 28.69
N PHE A 85 45.55 -17.67 29.91
CA PHE A 85 45.42 -16.68 30.98
C PHE A 85 46.07 -15.33 30.62
N LEU A 86 47.26 -15.35 30.02
CA LEU A 86 47.94 -14.13 29.57
C LEU A 86 47.15 -13.41 28.47
N LEU A 87 46.59 -14.17 27.51
CA LEU A 87 45.70 -13.62 26.49
C LEU A 87 44.44 -12.99 27.09
N LEU A 88 43.83 -13.64 28.09
CA LEU A 88 42.69 -13.08 28.81
C LEU A 88 43.05 -11.78 29.56
N CYS A 89 44.26 -11.68 30.12
CA CYS A 89 44.74 -10.47 30.79
C CYS A 89 44.94 -9.29 29.82
N LYS A 90 45.15 -9.56 28.51
CA LYS A 90 45.32 -8.55 27.44
C LYS A 90 44.06 -8.27 26.61
N ARG A 91 42.92 -8.89 26.93
CA ARG A 91 41.69 -8.80 26.14
C ARG A 91 41.21 -7.35 25.93
N ARG A 92 40.87 -6.98 24.68
CA ARG A 92 40.27 -5.68 24.36
C ARG A 92 38.88 -5.55 24.98
N GLY A 93 38.52 -4.35 25.45
CA GLY A 93 37.25 -4.08 26.15
C GLY A 93 37.25 -4.49 27.63
N GLN A 94 38.37 -5.01 28.15
CA GLN A 94 38.58 -5.28 29.57
C GLN A 94 39.44 -4.17 30.20
N LYS A 95 39.20 -3.88 31.49
CA LYS A 95 40.10 -2.99 32.25
C LYS A 95 41.46 -3.71 32.38
N PRO A 96 42.61 -3.03 32.20
CA PRO A 96 43.92 -3.66 32.37
C PRO A 96 44.08 -4.25 33.76
N VAL A 97 44.52 -5.52 33.85
CA VAL A 97 44.64 -6.22 35.13
C VAL A 97 45.54 -5.46 36.12
N PRO A 98 45.19 -5.39 37.42
CA PRO A 98 45.91 -4.60 38.43
C PRO A 98 47.17 -5.32 38.96
N PHE A 99 47.80 -6.16 38.12
CA PHE A 99 48.98 -6.93 38.45
C PHE A 99 49.76 -7.29 37.18
N VAL A 100 51.03 -7.63 37.35
CA VAL A 100 51.89 -8.11 36.27
C VAL A 100 51.87 -9.64 36.27
N PRO A 101 51.28 -10.30 35.25
CA PRO A 101 51.16 -11.76 35.24
C PRO A 101 52.44 -12.48 34.80
N ALA A 102 53.28 -11.84 33.97
CA ALA A 102 54.55 -12.37 33.50
C ALA A 102 55.56 -11.24 33.20
N LEU A 103 56.85 -11.59 33.16
CA LEU A 103 57.94 -10.69 32.73
C LEU A 103 58.37 -11.07 31.31
N ASP A 104 57.68 -10.52 30.33
CA ASP A 104 57.88 -10.77 28.90
C ASP A 104 57.93 -9.44 28.11
N GLU A 105 57.79 -9.49 26.79
CA GLU A 105 57.76 -8.30 25.91
C GLU A 105 56.62 -7.32 26.25
N ASP A 106 55.59 -7.77 26.99
CA ASP A 106 54.45 -6.96 27.42
C ASP A 106 54.60 -6.39 28.84
N PHE A 107 55.77 -6.51 29.47
CA PHE A 107 55.98 -6.01 30.85
C PHE A 107 55.60 -4.54 31.00
N GLU A 108 56.03 -3.67 30.08
CA GLU A 108 55.70 -2.24 30.12
C GLU A 108 54.19 -2.01 30.04
N PHE A 109 53.49 -2.78 29.20
CA PHE A 109 52.05 -2.72 29.07
C PHE A 109 51.35 -3.05 30.39
N PHE A 110 51.75 -4.12 31.07
CA PHE A 110 51.14 -4.48 32.36
C PHE A 110 51.54 -3.55 33.50
N PHE A 111 52.74 -2.98 33.45
CA PHE A 111 53.26 -2.16 34.54
C PHE A 111 52.71 -0.73 34.53
N LYS A 112 52.65 -0.07 33.36
CA LYS A 112 52.33 1.37 33.29
C LYS A 112 50.88 1.66 32.91
N LYS A 113 50.20 0.74 32.23
CA LYS A 113 48.87 1.02 31.67
C LYS A 113 47.83 1.14 32.77
N ASP A 114 47.03 2.21 32.71
CA ASP A 114 45.92 2.48 33.64
C ASP A 114 46.36 2.47 35.13
N SER A 115 47.42 3.24 35.42
CA SER A 115 48.08 3.32 36.73
C SER A 115 47.67 4.52 37.61
N LEU A 116 46.65 5.29 37.20
CA LEU A 116 46.23 6.52 37.89
C LEU A 116 44.97 6.35 38.76
N TRP A 117 44.02 5.50 38.36
CA TRP A 117 42.73 5.36 39.05
C TRP A 117 42.87 4.86 40.50
N GLN A 118 43.99 4.20 40.80
CA GLN A 118 44.35 3.73 42.14
C GLN A 118 44.50 4.87 43.15
N SER A 119 44.81 6.09 42.68
CA SER A 119 44.86 7.28 43.55
C SER A 119 43.48 7.71 44.05
N GLU A 120 42.42 7.40 43.29
CA GLU A 120 41.02 7.71 43.64
C GLU A 120 40.29 6.52 44.30
N ASP A 121 40.83 5.30 44.20
CA ASP A 121 40.27 4.08 44.79
C ASP A 121 41.37 3.27 45.53
N LEU A 122 41.88 3.85 46.62
CA LEU A 122 42.94 3.26 47.44
C LEU A 122 42.51 1.93 48.09
N GLU A 123 41.21 1.75 48.33
CA GLU A 123 40.61 0.56 48.93
C GLU A 123 40.80 -0.70 48.07
N ALA A 124 40.98 -0.52 46.76
CA ALA A 124 41.28 -1.58 45.81
C ALA A 124 42.79 -1.91 45.71
N VAL A 125 43.65 -1.06 46.28
CA VAL A 125 45.11 -1.24 46.26
C VAL A 125 45.53 -2.23 47.34
N VAL A 126 46.56 -3.03 47.05
CA VAL A 126 47.13 -3.97 48.02
C VAL A 126 47.59 -3.21 49.26
N ASP A 127 47.16 -3.68 50.42
CA ASP A 127 47.41 -3.07 51.75
C ASP A 127 46.89 -1.63 51.90
N GLN A 128 46.12 -1.12 50.94
CA GLN A 128 45.61 0.26 50.91
C GLN A 128 46.72 1.30 51.08
N ASP A 129 47.93 0.97 50.60
CA ASP A 129 49.12 1.77 50.78
C ASP A 129 49.28 2.78 49.63
N VAL A 130 49.15 4.07 49.96
CA VAL A 130 49.30 5.17 49.00
C VAL A 130 50.70 5.21 48.38
N GLY A 131 51.73 4.70 49.08
CA GLY A 131 53.10 4.60 48.58
C GLY A 131 53.26 3.72 47.33
N ARG A 132 52.22 2.94 46.99
CA ARG A 132 52.17 2.08 45.80
C ARG A 132 51.39 2.69 44.64
N THR A 133 50.87 3.90 44.81
CA THR A 133 50.01 4.57 43.82
C THR A 133 50.75 5.66 43.07
N CYS A 134 50.33 5.93 41.83
CA CYS A 134 50.82 7.06 41.06
C CYS A 134 49.84 8.23 41.22
N ILE A 135 50.29 9.33 41.85
CA ILE A 135 49.50 10.56 42.01
C ILE A 135 50.14 11.66 41.16
N LEU A 136 49.36 12.28 40.28
CA LEU A 136 49.82 13.42 39.48
C LEU A 136 49.78 14.68 40.34
N GLN A 137 50.94 15.28 40.60
CA GLN A 137 51.01 16.54 41.34
C GLN A 137 52.11 17.45 40.82
N GLY A 138 51.79 18.73 40.68
CA GLY A 138 52.75 19.76 40.27
C GLY A 138 53.67 20.16 41.42
N PRO A 139 55.01 20.14 41.26
CA PRO A 139 55.95 20.37 42.36
C PRO A 139 55.84 21.77 42.99
N VAL A 140 55.49 22.79 42.20
CA VAL A 140 55.30 24.17 42.69
C VAL A 140 53.95 24.36 43.35
N ALA A 141 52.90 23.69 42.86
CA ALA A 141 51.54 23.83 43.38
C ALA A 141 51.39 23.19 44.77
N ALA A 142 52.14 22.11 45.04
CA ALA A 142 52.07 21.35 46.28
C ALA A 142 52.24 22.20 47.56
N LYS A 143 53.08 23.25 47.53
CA LYS A 143 53.28 24.14 48.69
C LYS A 143 52.05 24.98 49.06
N TYR A 144 51.08 25.11 48.16
CA TYR A 144 49.83 25.86 48.37
C TYR A 144 48.67 24.96 48.79
N SER A 145 48.75 23.65 48.55
CA SER A 145 47.73 22.65 48.94
C SER A 145 47.98 22.16 50.38
N VAL A 146 47.72 23.01 51.37
CA VAL A 146 48.04 22.74 52.80
C VAL A 146 46.84 22.25 53.63
N LYS A 147 45.62 22.40 53.13
CA LYS A 147 44.37 21.97 53.77
C LYS A 147 43.75 20.83 52.96
N VAL A 148 43.48 19.71 53.62
CA VAL A 148 42.81 18.54 53.01
C VAL A 148 41.29 18.76 53.05
N ASP A 149 40.57 18.21 52.06
CA ASP A 149 39.11 18.27 51.92
C ASP A 149 38.52 19.69 51.90
N GLU A 150 39.30 20.68 51.47
CA GLU A 150 38.78 22.03 51.27
C GLU A 150 37.80 22.06 50.09
N PRO A 151 36.55 22.53 50.29
CA PRO A 151 35.58 22.60 49.22
C PRO A 151 36.09 23.46 48.06
N ILE A 152 35.91 23.00 46.82
CA ILE A 152 36.37 23.75 45.64
C ILE A 152 35.82 25.19 45.57
N ALA A 153 34.60 25.41 46.07
CA ALA A 153 33.99 26.73 46.17
C ALA A 153 34.73 27.65 47.15
N GLU A 154 35.27 27.12 48.25
CA GLU A 154 36.08 27.88 49.21
C GLU A 154 37.46 28.19 48.64
N ILE A 155 38.11 27.23 47.98
CA ILE A 155 39.41 27.43 47.32
C ILE A 155 39.31 28.55 46.29
N LEU A 156 38.41 28.40 45.32
CA LEU A 156 38.24 29.38 44.24
C LEU A 156 37.67 30.70 44.78
N GLY A 157 36.73 30.65 45.73
CA GLY A 157 36.10 31.82 46.34
C GLY A 157 37.09 32.67 47.14
N SER A 158 37.97 32.06 47.93
CA SER A 158 39.00 32.77 48.69
C SER A 158 40.03 33.44 47.78
N ILE A 159 40.47 32.76 46.72
CA ILE A 159 41.37 33.33 45.70
C ILE A 159 40.69 34.50 44.99
N HIS A 160 39.44 34.32 44.53
CA HIS A 160 38.67 35.37 43.86
C HIS A 160 38.49 36.60 44.78
N GLN A 161 38.07 36.40 46.03
CA GLN A 161 37.90 37.48 46.99
C GLN A 161 39.23 38.18 47.33
N GLY A 162 40.32 37.43 47.38
CA GLY A 162 41.67 37.96 47.54
C GLY A 162 42.05 38.90 46.39
N HIS A 163 41.77 38.50 45.13
CA HIS A 163 41.96 39.36 43.97
C HIS A 163 41.06 40.60 43.98
N VAL A 164 39.78 40.45 44.31
CA VAL A 164 38.83 41.58 44.41
C VAL A 164 39.30 42.60 45.45
N THR A 165 39.78 42.14 46.60
CA THR A 165 40.27 43.01 47.68
C THR A 165 41.50 43.81 47.21
N ARG A 166 42.50 43.14 46.61
CA ARG A 166 43.69 43.81 46.08
C ARG A 166 43.37 44.80 44.96
N LEU A 167 42.53 44.41 44.01
CA LEU A 167 42.16 45.28 42.89
C LEU A 167 41.42 46.53 43.36
N ARG A 168 40.57 46.39 44.39
CA ARG A 168 39.86 47.50 45.01
C ARG A 168 40.82 48.49 45.69
N GLU A 169 41.85 48.00 46.37
CA GLU A 169 42.88 48.83 47.01
C GLU A 169 43.76 49.55 45.98
N GLU A 170 44.23 48.82 44.95
CA GLU A 170 45.21 49.34 43.99
C GLU A 170 44.62 50.25 42.91
N ARG A 171 43.38 50.01 42.46
CA ARG A 171 42.80 50.68 41.27
C ARG A 171 41.57 51.54 41.55
N TYR A 172 40.88 51.32 42.67
CA TYR A 172 39.57 51.92 42.97
C TYR A 172 39.53 52.67 44.30
N CYS A 173 40.70 53.05 44.85
CA CYS A 173 40.83 53.86 46.07
C CYS A 173 40.00 53.37 47.28
N ALA A 174 39.76 52.06 47.37
CA ALA A 174 38.92 51.44 48.38
C ALA A 174 37.43 51.87 48.42
N THR A 175 36.91 52.64 47.45
CA THR A 175 35.49 53.06 47.41
C THR A 175 34.65 52.16 46.50
N LEU A 176 33.47 51.74 46.96
CA LEU A 176 32.55 50.89 46.17
C LEU A 176 31.95 51.65 44.98
N ASP A 177 31.74 52.95 45.13
CA ASP A 177 31.08 53.81 44.12
C ASP A 177 31.93 54.04 42.87
N SER A 178 33.23 53.75 42.92
CA SER A 178 34.14 53.90 41.78
C SER A 178 34.17 52.68 40.86
N ILE A 179 33.56 51.55 41.29
CA ILE A 179 33.46 50.33 40.49
C ILE A 179 32.29 50.48 39.51
N PRO A 180 32.52 50.34 38.18
CA PRO A 180 31.44 50.44 37.20
C PRO A 180 30.35 49.39 37.46
N PHE A 181 29.10 49.84 37.55
CA PHE A 181 27.95 48.95 37.63
C PHE A 181 27.46 48.56 36.24
N VAL A 182 27.22 47.27 36.04
CA VAL A 182 26.50 46.72 34.89
C VAL A 182 25.39 45.81 35.39
N GLU A 183 24.24 45.81 34.73
CA GLU A 183 23.08 45.02 35.16
C GLU A 183 23.36 43.51 35.15
N TYR A 184 24.13 43.03 34.16
CA TYR A 184 24.65 41.66 34.11
C TYR A 184 26.07 41.60 33.55
N PHE A 185 26.82 40.58 33.98
CA PHE A 185 28.23 40.37 33.63
C PHE A 185 28.40 39.19 32.65
N GLY A 186 28.40 39.49 31.36
CA GLY A 186 28.67 38.53 30.29
C GLY A 186 28.37 39.11 28.91
N GLY A 187 28.55 38.31 27.86
CA GLY A 187 28.37 38.72 26.46
C GLY A 187 29.57 39.48 25.86
N GLU A 188 29.67 39.47 24.54
CA GLU A 188 30.70 40.23 23.83
C GLU A 188 30.45 41.74 23.97
N SER A 189 31.50 42.50 24.27
CA SER A 189 31.45 43.96 24.23
C SER A 189 31.53 44.40 22.77
N ILE A 190 30.40 44.47 22.09
CA ILE A 190 30.37 44.91 20.70
C ILE A 190 30.62 46.42 20.69
N GLN A 191 31.87 46.82 20.42
CA GLN A 191 32.20 48.19 20.03
C GLN A 191 31.65 48.40 18.62
N LEU A 192 30.45 48.94 18.52
CA LEU A 192 29.83 49.33 17.25
C LEU A 192 30.73 50.36 16.56
N ASP A 193 31.39 49.96 15.48
CA ASP A 193 32.02 50.90 14.57
C ASP A 193 30.90 51.58 13.76
N MET A 194 30.44 52.73 14.26
CA MET A 194 29.32 53.49 13.68
C MET A 194 29.57 53.92 12.22
N SER A 195 30.81 53.78 11.73
CA SER A 195 31.21 54.09 10.36
C SER A 195 30.73 53.07 9.32
N SER A 196 30.40 51.83 9.71
CA SER A 196 29.94 50.76 8.80
C SER A 196 28.41 50.62 8.71
N LEU A 197 27.64 51.48 9.39
CA LEU A 197 26.18 51.41 9.53
C LEU A 197 25.38 52.08 8.39
N ALA A 198 26.07 52.61 7.36
CA ALA A 198 25.49 53.57 6.44
C ALA A 198 24.83 52.99 5.17
N ASP A 199 25.11 51.75 4.77
CA ASP A 199 24.56 51.21 3.53
C ASP A 199 23.17 50.59 3.75
N GLY A 200 22.13 51.38 3.46
CA GLY A 200 20.76 50.89 3.24
C GLY A 200 19.79 50.94 4.44
N ILE A 201 20.19 51.37 5.63
CA ILE A 201 19.28 51.47 6.79
C ILE A 201 18.73 52.90 6.91
N GLU A 202 17.41 53.07 6.79
CA GLU A 202 16.74 54.34 7.11
C GLU A 202 16.46 54.43 8.61
N GLN A 203 17.01 55.44 9.28
CA GLN A 203 16.89 55.63 10.72
C GLN A 203 16.13 56.91 11.04
N SER A 204 15.15 56.83 11.93
CA SER A 204 14.49 58.01 12.50
C SER A 204 14.37 57.87 14.01
N HIS A 205 14.75 58.92 14.74
CA HIS A 205 14.73 58.95 16.20
C HIS A 205 13.85 60.09 16.68
N ASN A 206 12.90 59.79 17.57
CA ASN A 206 12.17 60.80 18.34
C ASN A 206 12.18 60.41 19.83
N GLU A 207 11.76 61.32 20.72
CA GLU A 207 11.78 61.09 22.19
C GLU A 207 10.95 59.88 22.64
N GLN A 208 10.02 59.39 21.81
CA GLN A 208 9.11 58.28 22.15
C GLN A 208 9.46 56.95 21.47
N ALA A 209 10.21 56.96 20.36
CA ALA A 209 10.52 55.79 19.55
C ALA A 209 11.73 56.00 18.63
N SER A 210 12.51 54.93 18.44
CA SER A 210 13.50 54.80 17.37
C SER A 210 12.97 53.83 16.31
N ILE A 211 12.97 54.24 15.04
CA ILE A 211 12.46 53.44 13.92
C ILE A 211 13.62 53.17 12.96
N TYR A 212 13.82 51.90 12.63
CA TYR A 212 14.80 51.41 11.66
C TYR A 212 14.05 50.72 10.52
N SER A 213 14.21 51.19 9.28
CA SER A 213 13.59 50.58 8.10
C SER A 213 14.65 50.07 7.13
N LEU A 214 14.41 48.88 6.57
CA LEU A 214 15.24 48.22 5.56
C LEU A 214 14.57 48.34 4.18
N PRO A 215 15.36 48.35 3.09
CA PRO A 215 14.83 48.60 1.76
C PRO A 215 13.96 47.43 1.30
N SER A 216 12.86 47.72 0.63
CA SER A 216 11.96 46.71 0.06
C SER A 216 12.46 46.13 -1.27
N SER A 217 13.36 46.81 -1.96
CA SER A 217 13.95 46.33 -3.21
C SER A 217 15.01 45.25 -2.96
N LEU A 218 14.86 44.11 -3.64
CA LEU A 218 15.82 43.00 -3.68
C LEU A 218 17.20 43.38 -4.25
N SER A 219 17.32 44.53 -4.92
CA SER A 219 18.57 45.00 -5.53
C SER A 219 19.53 45.67 -4.55
N MET A 220 19.05 46.02 -3.35
CA MET A 220 19.84 46.72 -2.33
C MET A 220 20.48 45.71 -1.36
N PRO A 221 21.71 45.95 -0.87
CA PRO A 221 22.30 45.08 0.13
C PRO A 221 21.57 45.20 1.49
N LEU A 222 21.51 44.09 2.24
CA LEU A 222 21.04 44.05 3.63
C LEU A 222 22.24 44.07 4.59
N PRO A 223 22.08 44.62 5.81
CA PRO A 223 23.15 44.59 6.81
C PRO A 223 23.46 43.17 7.29
N ALA A 224 24.68 42.94 7.75
CA ALA A 224 25.04 41.69 8.42
C ALA A 224 24.20 41.49 9.69
N VAL A 225 23.79 40.24 9.96
CA VAL A 225 22.90 39.88 11.09
C VAL A 225 23.46 40.40 12.42
N ASP A 226 24.75 40.22 12.68
CA ASP A 226 25.38 40.66 13.93
C ASP A 226 25.31 42.19 14.13
N VAL A 227 25.57 42.95 13.07
CA VAL A 227 25.52 44.42 13.09
C VAL A 227 24.09 44.88 13.34
N TRP A 228 23.12 44.29 12.63
CA TRP A 228 21.70 44.57 12.79
C TRP A 228 21.19 44.25 14.20
N MET A 229 21.48 43.05 14.72
CA MET A 229 21.07 42.66 16.07
C MET A 229 21.72 43.54 17.15
N SER A 230 22.96 43.98 16.95
CA SER A 230 23.65 44.91 17.86
C SER A 230 22.99 46.29 17.89
N LEU A 231 22.55 46.78 16.74
CA LEU A 231 21.78 48.03 16.64
C LEU A 231 20.46 47.93 17.42
N LEU A 232 19.73 46.82 17.26
CA LEU A 232 18.46 46.58 17.96
C LEU A 232 18.63 46.37 19.47
N ALA A 233 19.73 45.76 19.90
CA ALA A 233 20.07 45.56 21.31
C ALA A 233 20.22 46.89 22.06
N GLY A 234 20.86 47.87 21.42
CA GLY A 234 21.20 49.18 21.99
C GLY A 234 22.38 49.10 22.96
N LYS A 235 22.82 50.27 23.47
CA LYS A 235 24.05 50.39 24.28
C LYS A 235 23.87 49.99 25.75
N SER A 236 22.67 50.14 26.31
CA SER A 236 22.39 49.84 27.71
C SER A 236 22.16 48.33 27.91
N ARG A 237 22.96 47.71 28.80
CA ARG A 237 22.81 46.31 29.20
C ARG A 237 21.52 46.12 30.01
N SER A 238 20.44 45.80 29.31
CA SER A 238 19.08 45.56 29.83
C SER A 238 18.55 44.22 29.30
N TRP A 239 17.31 43.86 29.66
CA TRP A 239 16.62 42.69 29.08
C TRP A 239 16.58 42.74 27.54
N ARG A 240 16.36 43.93 26.94
CA ARG A 240 16.34 44.13 25.47
C ARG A 240 17.70 43.81 24.88
N HIS A 241 18.76 44.30 25.51
CA HIS A 241 20.11 44.02 25.06
C HIS A 241 20.41 42.52 25.15
N ALA A 242 20.09 41.88 26.28
CA ALA A 242 20.29 40.45 26.50
C ALA A 242 19.52 39.57 25.50
N ILE A 243 18.24 39.84 25.24
CA ILE A 243 17.42 39.02 24.33
C ILE A 243 17.85 39.13 22.86
N MET A 244 18.42 40.28 22.46
CA MET A 244 18.91 40.50 21.09
C MET A 244 20.35 40.04 20.89
N SER A 245 21.21 40.16 21.91
CA SER A 245 22.65 39.85 21.78
C SER A 245 23.02 38.42 22.19
N ALA A 246 22.27 37.78 23.08
CA ALA A 246 22.61 36.43 23.54
C ALA A 246 22.65 35.43 22.37
N GLY A 247 23.73 34.66 22.27
CA GLY A 247 23.85 33.58 21.29
C GLY A 247 22.99 32.36 21.63
N ILE A 248 22.71 32.16 22.93
CA ILE A 248 21.97 31.02 23.46
C ILE A 248 20.80 31.46 24.35
N VAL A 249 19.77 30.62 24.39
CA VAL A 249 18.66 30.66 25.34
C VAL A 249 18.60 29.32 26.05
N ILE A 250 18.28 29.33 27.35
CA ILE A 250 18.09 28.10 28.11
C ILE A 250 16.63 27.65 28.01
N GLN A 251 16.42 26.42 27.54
CA GLN A 251 15.14 25.71 27.61
C GLN A 251 15.30 24.55 28.59
N GLU A 252 14.74 24.68 29.80
CA GLU A 252 14.97 23.76 30.93
C GLU A 252 16.47 23.59 31.24
N ASN A 253 17.07 22.46 30.84
CA ASN A 253 18.48 22.12 31.01
C ASN A 253 19.27 22.14 29.69
N LYS A 254 18.67 22.60 28.59
CA LYS A 254 19.26 22.62 27.25
C LYS A 254 19.68 24.03 26.87
N CYS A 255 20.87 24.18 26.30
CA CYS A 255 21.29 25.39 25.62
C CYS A 255 20.84 25.31 24.15
N VAL A 256 19.92 26.17 23.74
CA VAL A 256 19.47 26.27 22.35
C VAL A 256 19.95 27.59 21.75
N ALA A 257 20.16 27.62 20.43
CA ALA A 257 20.46 28.86 19.72
C ALA A 257 19.31 29.86 19.92
N ASN A 258 19.64 31.13 20.16
CA ASN A 258 18.64 32.15 20.41
C ASN A 258 17.70 32.35 19.19
N PRO A 259 16.39 32.00 19.28
CA PRO A 259 15.47 32.12 18.15
C PRO A 259 15.25 33.56 17.69
N MET A 260 15.46 34.54 18.58
CA MET A 260 15.25 35.96 18.30
C MET A 260 16.21 36.49 17.23
N ARG A 261 17.40 35.88 17.13
CA ARG A 261 18.38 36.22 16.09
C ARG A 261 17.92 35.86 14.68
N ARG A 262 17.10 34.81 14.54
CA ARG A 262 16.46 34.45 13.26
C ARG A 262 15.20 35.28 13.02
N LEU A 263 14.38 35.42 14.07
CA LEU A 263 13.12 36.16 14.00
C LEU A 263 13.30 37.63 13.57
N PHE A 264 14.29 38.31 14.15
CA PHE A 264 14.64 39.70 13.84
C PHE A 264 15.77 39.81 12.79
N ALA A 265 16.12 38.73 12.11
CA ALA A 265 17.13 38.78 11.05
C ALA A 265 16.74 39.81 9.97
N PRO A 266 17.71 40.57 9.43
CA PRO A 266 17.44 41.59 8.42
C PRO A 266 16.87 40.94 7.16
N ALA A 267 15.76 41.47 6.67
CA ALA A 267 15.14 41.10 5.41
C ALA A 267 14.55 42.34 4.73
N HIS A 268 14.28 42.21 3.44
CA HIS A 268 13.70 43.30 2.65
C HIS A 268 12.29 43.67 3.13
N GLY A 269 12.01 44.97 3.18
CA GLY A 269 10.68 45.48 3.55
C GLY A 269 10.34 45.34 5.04
N ILE A 270 11.35 45.17 5.90
CA ILE A 270 11.17 45.16 7.36
C ILE A 270 11.32 46.56 7.94
N ARG A 271 10.49 46.87 8.94
CA ARG A 271 10.66 48.01 9.84
C ARG A 271 10.66 47.54 11.29
N VAL A 272 11.60 48.02 12.10
CA VAL A 272 11.62 47.78 13.55
C VAL A 272 11.45 49.11 14.29
N GLN A 273 10.42 49.18 15.14
CA GLN A 273 10.17 50.30 16.03
C GLN A 273 10.49 49.91 17.47
N ILE A 274 11.42 50.63 18.09
CA ILE A 274 11.74 50.52 19.51
C ILE A 274 11.08 51.70 20.24
N ARG A 275 9.99 51.44 20.95
CA ARG A 275 9.26 52.46 21.73
C ARG A 275 9.88 52.59 23.12
N LYS A 276 9.98 53.81 23.63
CA LYS A 276 10.59 54.16 24.93
C LYS A 276 11.95 53.47 25.16
N PRO A 277 12.94 53.71 24.26
CA PRO A 277 14.18 52.93 24.23
C PRO A 277 15.06 53.08 25.47
N ASP A 278 14.91 54.17 26.23
CA ASP A 278 15.72 54.53 27.40
C ASP A 278 15.11 54.10 28.74
N VAL A 279 13.88 53.57 28.74
CA VAL A 279 13.17 53.12 29.95
C VAL A 279 12.90 51.61 29.84
N PRO A 280 13.81 50.74 30.29
CA PRO A 280 13.74 49.29 30.06
C PRO A 280 12.42 48.64 30.48
N SER A 281 11.80 49.10 31.58
CA SER A 281 10.51 48.59 32.08
C SER A 281 9.31 48.92 31.20
N GLN A 282 9.43 49.92 30.31
CA GLN A 282 8.38 50.34 29.39
C GLN A 282 8.79 50.18 27.91
N THR A 283 9.98 49.64 27.65
CA THR A 283 10.49 49.43 26.30
C THR A 283 9.67 48.37 25.58
N GLU A 284 9.30 48.64 24.35
CA GLU A 284 8.61 47.70 23.46
C GLU A 284 9.33 47.67 22.11
N VAL A 285 9.62 46.48 21.61
CA VAL A 285 10.23 46.27 20.27
C VAL A 285 9.17 45.69 19.35
N VAL A 286 8.83 46.42 18.29
CA VAL A 286 7.80 46.05 17.32
C VAL A 286 8.46 45.83 15.96
N LEU A 287 8.31 44.63 15.40
CA LEU A 287 8.71 44.28 14.04
C LEU A 287 7.49 44.37 13.13
N GLU A 288 7.59 45.17 12.08
CA GLU A 288 6.58 45.33 11.04
C GLU A 288 7.14 44.84 9.70
N GLU A 289 6.31 44.15 8.92
CA GLU A 289 6.64 43.69 7.57
C GLU A 289 5.75 44.41 6.55
N GLN A 290 6.36 44.85 5.44
CA GLN A 290 5.64 45.49 4.35
C GLN A 290 4.89 44.46 3.52
N GLN A 291 3.57 44.64 3.41
CA GLN A 291 2.70 43.83 2.55
C GLN A 291 2.85 44.24 1.08
N GLU A 292 2.36 43.42 0.14
CA GLU A 292 2.31 43.76 -1.29
C GLU A 292 1.55 45.07 -1.58
N SER A 293 0.59 45.43 -0.72
CA SER A 293 -0.16 46.70 -0.77
C SER A 293 0.67 47.94 -0.37
N GLY A 294 1.90 47.75 0.11
CA GLY A 294 2.79 48.80 0.61
C GLY A 294 2.56 49.19 2.07
N ILE A 295 1.52 48.65 2.72
CA ILE A 295 1.18 48.89 4.13
C ILE A 295 2.05 48.01 5.03
N TYR A 296 2.51 48.57 6.15
CA TYR A 296 3.25 47.83 7.18
C TYR A 296 2.26 47.20 8.17
N GLU A 297 2.39 45.89 8.40
CA GLU A 297 1.64 45.16 9.42
C GLU A 297 2.57 44.65 10.52
N VAL A 298 2.11 44.65 11.76
CA VAL A 298 2.88 44.16 12.91
C VAL A 298 3.00 42.65 12.83
N ALA A 299 4.23 42.14 12.73
CA ALA A 299 4.53 40.72 12.68
C ALA A 299 4.98 40.18 14.04
N VAL A 300 5.78 40.96 14.80
CA VAL A 300 6.27 40.56 16.13
C VAL A 300 6.24 41.75 17.09
N ARG A 301 5.92 41.49 18.35
CA ARG A 301 5.99 42.46 19.45
C ARG A 301 6.67 41.85 20.65
N ALA A 302 7.71 42.49 21.18
CA ALA A 302 8.43 42.06 22.36
C ALA A 302 8.41 43.15 23.44
N GLY A 303 8.02 42.79 24.66
CA GLY A 303 7.95 43.72 25.79
C GLY A 303 7.94 42.99 27.14
N LEU A 304 8.00 43.73 28.24
CA LEU A 304 7.85 43.18 29.59
C LEU A 304 6.37 43.18 30.01
N ASN A 305 5.94 42.12 30.68
CA ASN A 305 4.66 42.10 31.39
C ASN A 305 4.80 42.67 32.82
N GLU A 306 3.69 42.72 33.57
CA GLU A 306 3.66 43.20 34.95
C GLU A 306 4.56 42.39 35.91
N ASP A 307 4.79 41.10 35.60
CA ASP A 307 5.64 40.20 36.39
C ASP A 307 7.15 40.33 36.06
N GLY A 308 7.52 41.20 35.10
CA GLY A 308 8.90 41.34 34.63
C GLY A 308 9.39 40.20 33.71
N GLU A 309 8.48 39.41 33.17
CA GLU A 309 8.76 38.43 32.12
C GLU A 309 8.74 39.09 30.74
N ILE A 310 9.61 38.62 29.85
CA ILE A 310 9.63 39.06 28.47
C ILE A 310 8.59 38.26 27.70
N ILE A 311 7.61 38.95 27.12
CA ILE A 311 6.61 38.37 26.23
C ILE A 311 6.96 38.74 24.80
N VAL A 312 7.17 37.73 23.95
CA VAL A 312 7.34 37.88 22.51
C VAL A 312 6.09 37.33 21.82
N GLU A 313 5.26 38.21 21.29
CA GLU A 313 4.05 37.87 20.57
C GLU A 313 4.30 37.88 19.07
N MET A 314 4.00 36.78 18.40
CA MET A 314 4.05 36.66 16.95
C MET A 314 2.64 36.68 16.38
N PHE A 315 2.36 37.55 15.41
CA PHE A 315 1.01 37.76 14.87
C PHE A 315 0.84 37.07 13.51
N GLU A 316 -0.35 36.51 13.29
CA GLU A 316 -0.78 35.99 11.99
C GLU A 316 -2.23 36.39 11.71
N ARG A 317 -2.46 36.91 10.50
CA ARG A 317 -3.77 37.37 10.04
C ARG A 317 -4.44 36.38 9.08
N ARG A 318 -3.65 35.62 8.33
CA ARG A 318 -4.13 34.66 7.33
C ARG A 318 -4.59 33.40 8.05
N ASN A 319 -5.88 33.32 8.34
CA ASN A 319 -6.52 32.18 9.00
C ASN A 319 -7.99 32.06 8.60
N MET A 320 -8.67 31.02 9.09
CA MET A 320 -10.08 30.75 8.79
C MET A 320 -11.06 31.87 9.12
N SER A 321 -10.71 32.81 10.01
CA SER A 321 -11.58 33.89 10.47
C SER A 321 -11.17 35.28 9.96
N ASP A 322 -10.03 35.40 9.26
CA ASP A 322 -9.38 36.66 8.88
C ASP A 322 -9.15 37.67 10.04
N LEU A 323 -9.23 37.20 11.28
CA LEU A 323 -8.94 37.97 12.50
C LEU A 323 -7.46 37.85 12.85
N VAL A 324 -6.85 38.88 13.42
CA VAL A 324 -5.46 38.80 13.86
C VAL A 324 -5.36 37.91 15.12
N VAL A 325 -4.55 36.86 15.05
CA VAL A 325 -4.27 35.93 16.16
C VAL A 325 -2.80 36.06 16.55
N SER A 326 -2.48 36.03 17.85
CA SER A 326 -1.10 36.07 18.35
C SER A 326 -0.67 34.77 19.04
N LEU A 327 0.61 34.42 18.89
CA LEU A 327 1.30 33.39 19.66
C LEU A 327 2.22 34.04 20.69
N PRO A 328 1.87 34.00 21.99
CA PRO A 328 2.72 34.54 23.06
C PRO A 328 3.77 33.53 23.53
N LEU A 329 5.04 33.87 23.32
CA LEU A 329 6.22 33.19 23.87
C LEU A 329 6.70 33.94 25.11
N ARG A 330 7.05 33.21 26.17
CA ARG A 330 7.42 33.80 27.48
C ARG A 330 8.87 33.47 27.83
N PHE A 331 9.64 34.46 28.26
CA PHE A 331 11.02 34.30 28.68
C PHE A 331 11.25 34.98 30.03
N ARG A 332 12.03 34.35 30.90
CA ARG A 332 12.54 34.95 32.13
C ARG A 332 13.92 35.55 31.87
N TYR A 333 14.08 36.77 32.34
CA TYR A 333 15.36 37.45 32.36
C TYR A 333 16.00 37.29 33.74
N LYS A 334 17.23 36.75 33.77
CA LYS A 334 17.99 36.43 34.97
C LYS A 334 19.41 37.01 34.86
N PRO A 335 19.61 38.28 35.25
CA PRO A 335 20.90 38.95 35.13
C PRO A 335 22.02 38.29 35.96
N GLU A 336 21.66 37.51 36.99
CA GLU A 336 22.60 36.70 37.79
C GLU A 336 23.39 35.67 36.96
N TYR A 337 22.84 35.20 35.84
CA TYR A 337 23.49 34.26 34.92
C TYR A 337 24.00 34.98 33.68
N GLY A 338 25.04 35.82 33.81
CA GLY A 338 25.46 36.70 32.73
C GLY A 338 25.89 36.01 31.42
N TYR A 339 26.28 34.72 31.43
CA TYR A 339 26.57 33.95 30.21
C TYR A 339 25.31 33.46 29.46
N ALA A 340 24.19 33.31 30.17
CA ALA A 340 22.90 32.87 29.63
C ALA A 340 21.74 33.56 30.39
N PRO A 341 21.60 34.89 30.22
CA PRO A 341 20.66 35.69 31.00
C PRO A 341 19.19 35.47 30.59
N ILE A 342 18.93 34.81 29.45
CA ILE A 342 17.59 34.57 28.91
C ILE A 342 17.24 33.10 29.00
N ARG A 343 16.08 32.81 29.61
CA ARG A 343 15.55 31.45 29.74
C ARG A 343 14.10 31.41 29.27
N GLU A 344 13.75 30.48 28.41
CA GLU A 344 12.37 30.32 27.95
C GLU A 344 11.53 29.58 29.00
N ILE A 345 10.29 30.03 29.19
CA ILE A 345 9.33 29.37 30.07
C ILE A 345 8.64 28.25 29.29
N MET A 346 9.13 27.03 29.49
CA MET A 346 8.62 25.82 28.84
C MET A 346 7.28 25.35 29.41
N GLU A 347 6.96 25.72 30.66
CA GLU A 347 5.67 25.50 31.28
C GLU A 347 4.54 26.11 30.43
N ASP A 348 3.51 25.30 30.16
CA ASP A 348 2.37 25.59 29.28
C ASP A 348 2.71 26.03 27.85
N ARG A 349 3.97 25.93 27.40
CA ARG A 349 4.39 26.38 26.07
C ARG A 349 3.62 25.67 24.96
N ASN A 350 3.54 24.34 25.03
CA ASN A 350 2.79 23.54 24.06
C ASN A 350 1.29 23.87 24.09
N GLU A 351 0.74 24.25 25.23
CA GLU A 351 -0.66 24.66 25.33
C GLU A 351 -0.92 26.01 24.65
N ARG A 352 -0.03 26.99 24.84
CA ARG A 352 -0.10 28.28 24.13
C ARG A 352 -0.04 28.09 22.61
N ILE A 353 0.86 27.23 22.13
CA ILE A 353 0.99 26.90 20.71
C ILE A 353 -0.27 26.18 20.19
N ARG A 354 -0.84 25.24 20.95
CA ARG A 354 -2.11 24.59 20.59
C ARG A 354 -3.27 25.58 20.50
N ARG A 355 -3.41 26.51 21.44
CA ARG A 355 -4.44 27.56 21.39
C ARG A 355 -4.32 28.44 20.15
N PHE A 356 -3.08 28.77 19.78
CA PHE A 356 -2.78 29.51 18.57
C PHE A 356 -3.20 28.74 17.31
N TYR A 357 -2.68 27.51 17.10
CA TYR A 357 -3.01 26.69 15.94
C TYR A 357 -4.50 26.35 15.83
N TRP A 358 -5.19 26.17 16.96
CA TRP A 358 -6.62 25.97 16.99
C TRP A 358 -7.37 27.19 16.42
N SER A 359 -6.97 28.39 16.83
CA SER A 359 -7.55 29.63 16.31
C SER A 359 -7.29 29.77 14.80
N ILE A 360 -6.09 29.38 14.34
CA ILE A 360 -5.72 29.41 12.93
C ILE A 360 -6.60 28.47 12.06
N TRP A 361 -6.80 27.22 12.47
CA TRP A 361 -7.54 26.22 11.68
C TRP A 361 -9.05 26.14 11.94
N PHE A 362 -9.56 26.68 13.06
CA PHE A 362 -10.98 26.58 13.44
C PHE A 362 -11.67 27.91 13.77
N GLY A 363 -10.95 29.03 13.92
CA GLY A 363 -11.50 30.38 13.99
C GLY A 363 -12.17 30.82 15.31
N LYS A 364 -12.32 29.97 16.34
CA LYS A 364 -12.79 30.35 17.70
C LYS A 364 -11.98 29.66 18.79
N SER A 365 -11.76 30.32 19.93
CA SER A 365 -11.01 29.77 21.06
C SER A 365 -11.81 28.71 21.84
N HIS A 366 -11.35 27.46 21.86
CA HIS A 366 -11.56 26.60 23.03
C HIS A 366 -10.37 25.67 23.26
N PRO A 367 -9.63 25.84 24.38
CA PRO A 367 -8.51 24.98 24.72
C PRO A 367 -8.98 23.72 25.41
N ILE A 368 -8.29 22.63 25.09
CA ILE A 368 -8.34 21.28 25.67
C ILE A 368 -9.48 20.40 25.12
N LEU A 369 -9.14 19.57 24.14
CA LEU A 369 -9.88 18.34 23.84
C LEU A 369 -9.55 17.32 24.94
N GLU A 370 -10.43 17.20 25.93
CA GLU A 370 -10.45 16.05 26.85
C GLU A 370 -11.07 14.87 26.08
N GLY A 371 -10.21 14.01 25.55
CA GLY A 371 -10.61 12.85 24.78
C GLY A 371 -9.58 11.74 24.90
N SER A 372 -10.02 10.51 24.67
CA SER A 372 -9.14 9.35 24.57
C SER A 372 -8.47 9.31 23.20
N LEU A 373 -7.28 8.73 23.14
CA LEU A 373 -6.58 8.44 21.88
C LEU A 373 -7.35 7.44 20.99
N SER A 374 -8.34 6.73 21.56
CA SER A 374 -9.22 5.79 20.87
C SER A 374 -10.47 6.41 20.26
N ASP A 375 -10.74 7.70 20.51
CA ASP A 375 -11.99 8.34 20.10
C ASP A 375 -12.03 8.61 18.59
N SER A 376 -13.25 8.71 18.06
CA SER A 376 -13.52 9.17 16.69
C SER A 376 -13.79 10.68 16.67
N PHE A 377 -13.18 11.37 15.72
CA PHE A 377 -13.25 12.82 15.57
C PHE A 377 -14.07 13.17 14.34
N GLU A 378 -15.29 13.65 14.57
CA GLU A 378 -16.16 14.10 13.49
C GLU A 378 -16.01 15.61 13.25
N CYS A 379 -16.13 15.98 11.98
CA CYS A 379 -16.40 17.33 11.54
C CYS A 379 -17.74 17.34 10.81
N GLY A 380 -18.53 18.39 11.02
CA GLY A 380 -19.88 18.52 10.47
C GLY A 380 -19.94 18.35 8.96
N LYS A 381 -21.15 18.22 8.42
CA LYS A 381 -21.35 17.98 6.99
C LYS A 381 -20.92 19.18 6.15
N GLU A 382 -20.29 18.89 5.01
CA GLU A 382 -19.81 19.88 4.06
C GLU A 382 -20.35 19.58 2.66
N LYS A 383 -20.74 20.62 1.94
CA LYS A 383 -21.24 20.51 0.57
C LYS A 383 -20.13 20.85 -0.42
N ILE A 384 -19.86 19.95 -1.35
CA ILE A 384 -18.87 20.15 -2.40
C ILE A 384 -19.43 21.16 -3.41
N THR A 385 -18.91 22.40 -3.40
CA THR A 385 -19.37 23.46 -4.31
C THR A 385 -18.46 23.59 -5.53
N ARG A 386 -19.04 23.99 -6.67
CA ARG A 386 -18.28 24.23 -7.91
C ARG A 386 -17.16 25.27 -7.69
N GLN A 387 -17.49 26.37 -7.02
CA GLN A 387 -16.55 27.48 -6.77
C GLN A 387 -15.32 27.03 -5.97
N HIS A 388 -15.52 26.17 -4.97
CA HIS A 388 -14.41 25.66 -4.13
C HIS A 388 -13.51 24.72 -4.94
N VAL A 389 -14.09 23.82 -5.73
CA VAL A 389 -13.34 22.92 -6.63
C VAL A 389 -12.54 23.72 -7.67
N GLU A 390 -13.16 24.71 -8.31
CA GLU A 390 -12.49 25.58 -9.29
C GLU A 390 -11.33 26.36 -8.66
N SER A 391 -11.53 26.92 -7.47
CA SER A 391 -10.49 27.65 -6.76
C SER A 391 -9.31 26.75 -6.39
N PHE A 392 -9.59 25.50 -5.97
CA PHE A 392 -8.56 24.51 -5.63
C PHE A 392 -7.74 24.11 -6.87
N ILE A 393 -8.39 23.84 -8.00
CA ILE A 393 -7.71 23.52 -9.27
C ILE A 393 -6.85 24.69 -9.73
N GLN A 394 -7.35 25.92 -9.64
CA GLN A 394 -6.58 27.13 -9.97
C GLN A 394 -5.37 27.30 -9.06
N ALA A 395 -5.49 26.99 -7.77
CA ALA A 395 -4.38 27.06 -6.83
C ALA A 395 -3.27 26.04 -7.13
N ILE A 396 -3.60 24.88 -7.69
CA ILE A 396 -2.64 23.82 -8.02
C ILE A 396 -2.00 24.04 -9.39
N ASN A 397 -2.78 24.45 -10.40
CA ASN A 397 -2.35 24.58 -11.79
C ASN A 397 -1.88 26.01 -12.13
N ASN A 398 -0.60 26.30 -11.87
CA ASN A 398 0.04 27.57 -12.27
C ASN A 398 0.31 27.71 -13.78
N SER A 399 0.12 26.66 -14.59
CA SER A 399 0.34 26.69 -16.03
C SER A 399 -0.92 27.09 -16.80
N THR A 400 -0.81 28.14 -17.60
CA THR A 400 -1.78 28.68 -18.57
C THR A 400 -2.18 27.67 -19.65
N ARG A 401 -2.99 26.66 -19.31
CA ARG A 401 -3.85 25.95 -20.26
C ARG A 401 -5.20 25.67 -19.59
N THR A 402 -6.12 26.54 -19.94
CA THR A 402 -7.56 26.46 -19.69
C THR A 402 -8.11 25.03 -19.76
N HIS A 403 -8.42 24.44 -18.61
CA HIS A 403 -9.49 23.45 -18.47
C HIS A 403 -10.83 24.17 -18.70
N LYS A 404 -11.05 24.68 -19.93
CA LYS A 404 -12.27 25.43 -20.30
C LYS A 404 -13.42 24.54 -20.70
N ASN A 405 -13.24 23.22 -20.73
CA ASN A 405 -14.24 22.30 -21.22
C ASN A 405 -14.69 21.35 -20.10
N PHE A 406 -15.97 21.49 -19.73
CA PHE A 406 -16.82 20.58 -18.94
C PHE A 406 -16.62 20.52 -17.41
N LEU A 407 -17.37 21.35 -16.69
CA LEU A 407 -17.88 21.00 -15.34
C LEU A 407 -19.41 21.12 -15.35
N GLU A 408 -20.07 20.21 -16.06
CA GLU A 408 -21.52 20.02 -15.94
C GLU A 408 -21.88 19.63 -14.49
N PRO A 409 -23.13 19.81 -14.03
CA PRO A 409 -23.58 19.19 -12.79
C PRO A 409 -23.30 17.68 -12.84
N ALA A 410 -22.74 17.10 -11.76
CA ALA A 410 -22.30 15.69 -11.64
C ALA A 410 -20.90 15.33 -12.23
N THR A 411 -20.02 16.29 -12.50
CA THR A 411 -18.61 15.95 -12.81
C THR A 411 -17.85 15.38 -11.59
N ASN A 412 -17.05 14.35 -11.83
CA ASN A 412 -16.16 13.74 -10.84
C ASN A 412 -15.08 14.74 -10.40
N VAL A 413 -14.78 14.73 -9.12
CA VAL A 413 -13.74 15.55 -8.49
C VAL A 413 -12.51 14.70 -8.24
N SER A 414 -11.33 15.28 -8.42
CA SER A 414 -10.05 14.65 -8.12
C SER A 414 -9.97 14.18 -6.66
N ILE A 415 -9.36 13.01 -6.40
CA ILE A 415 -9.26 12.44 -5.04
C ILE A 415 -8.50 13.35 -4.06
N SER A 416 -7.60 14.21 -4.57
CA SER A 416 -6.87 15.20 -3.77
C SER A 416 -7.79 16.23 -3.11
N PHE A 417 -8.96 16.49 -3.69
CA PHE A 417 -9.95 17.39 -3.10
C PHE A 417 -10.59 16.83 -1.82
N ALA A 418 -10.40 15.55 -1.52
CA ALA A 418 -10.81 14.97 -0.25
C ALA A 418 -10.05 15.61 0.94
N ILE A 419 -8.86 16.18 0.73
CA ILE A 419 -8.11 16.89 1.79
C ILE A 419 -8.83 18.14 2.27
N PRO A 420 -9.16 19.14 1.43
CA PRO A 420 -9.93 20.30 1.87
C PRO A 420 -11.16 19.95 2.72
N VAL A 421 -11.90 18.92 2.31
CA VAL A 421 -13.09 18.41 3.02
C VAL A 421 -12.74 17.74 4.36
N ALA A 422 -11.66 16.95 4.39
CA ALA A 422 -11.29 16.17 5.56
C ALA A 422 -10.33 16.88 6.52
N TRP A 423 -9.73 18.01 6.11
CA TRP A 423 -8.61 18.66 6.78
C TRP A 423 -8.88 18.90 8.27
N LYS A 424 -10.04 19.49 8.56
CA LYS A 424 -10.48 19.77 9.95
C LYS A 424 -10.56 18.51 10.80
N ALA A 425 -11.04 17.40 10.24
CA ALA A 425 -11.13 16.13 10.96
C ALA A 425 -9.75 15.50 11.15
N ILE A 426 -8.85 15.62 10.16
CA ILE A 426 -7.49 15.07 10.21
C ILE A 426 -6.61 15.77 11.26
N VAL A 427 -6.70 17.11 11.39
CA VAL A 427 -5.83 17.86 12.31
C VAL A 427 -6.38 17.96 13.74
N LYS A 428 -7.69 17.79 13.95
CA LYS A 428 -8.34 17.86 15.27
C LYS A 428 -7.74 16.89 16.32
N PRO A 429 -7.41 15.62 16.01
CA PRO A 429 -6.75 14.71 16.95
C PRO A 429 -5.38 15.18 17.42
N LEU A 430 -4.66 16.02 16.64
CA LEU A 430 -3.33 16.54 16.99
C LEU A 430 -3.35 17.48 18.21
N PHE A 431 -4.53 17.91 18.66
CA PHE A 431 -4.71 18.78 19.82
C PHE A 431 -4.92 18.04 21.14
N LEU A 432 -5.00 16.70 21.13
CA LEU A 432 -5.17 15.89 22.33
C LEU A 432 -4.00 16.11 23.31
N ASN A 433 -4.31 16.25 24.60
CA ASN A 433 -3.31 16.43 25.66
C ASN A 433 -2.29 15.27 25.70
N ALA A 434 -2.72 14.05 25.43
CA ALA A 434 -1.87 12.85 25.49
C ALA A 434 -0.71 12.86 24.47
N LEU A 435 -0.78 13.66 23.40
CA LEU A 435 0.30 13.73 22.40
C LEU A 435 1.48 14.59 22.87
N ASN A 436 1.20 15.64 23.65
CA ASN A 436 2.15 16.59 24.22
C ASN A 436 3.33 16.97 23.29
N GLY A 437 3.01 17.39 22.06
CA GLY A 437 4.00 17.79 21.05
C GLY A 437 3.99 19.28 20.75
N ASP A 438 5.12 19.82 20.31
CA ASP A 438 5.25 21.18 19.78
C ASP A 438 4.73 21.26 18.34
N LEU A 439 3.51 21.78 18.15
CA LEU A 439 2.90 21.92 16.82
C LEU A 439 3.67 22.86 15.89
N LEU A 440 4.48 23.77 16.41
CA LEU A 440 5.30 24.66 15.57
C LEU A 440 6.48 23.90 14.93
N GLN A 441 6.82 22.73 15.48
CA GLN A 441 7.82 21.81 14.96
C GLN A 441 7.20 20.62 14.21
N LEU A 442 5.89 20.69 13.91
CA LEU A 442 5.16 19.66 13.18
C LEU A 442 5.52 19.69 11.69
N VAL A 443 5.84 18.52 11.14
CA VAL A 443 6.04 18.33 9.70
C VAL A 443 5.12 17.23 9.19
N HIS A 444 4.56 17.42 7.99
CA HIS A 444 3.78 16.39 7.30
C HIS A 444 4.76 15.40 6.64
N LEU A 445 4.72 14.12 7.00
CA LEU A 445 5.63 13.09 6.46
C LEU A 445 5.08 12.40 5.22
N SER A 446 3.80 12.04 5.23
CA SER A 446 3.20 11.31 4.11
C SER A 446 1.69 11.44 4.13
N ASN A 447 1.08 11.34 2.96
CA ASN A 447 -0.37 11.24 2.82
C ASN A 447 -0.74 10.14 1.82
N GLU A 448 -1.78 9.39 2.14
CA GLU A 448 -2.30 8.33 1.29
C GLU A 448 -3.82 8.44 1.14
N PHE A 449 -4.30 8.29 -0.09
CA PHE A 449 -5.71 8.19 -0.43
C PHE A 449 -6.02 6.76 -0.87
N ARG A 450 -7.12 6.19 -0.37
CA ARG A 450 -7.67 4.89 -0.80
C ARG A 450 -9.15 5.05 -1.09
N MET A 451 -9.57 4.79 -2.32
CA MET A 451 -10.98 4.66 -2.65
C MET A 451 -11.50 3.30 -2.19
N THR A 452 -12.69 3.28 -1.61
CA THR A 452 -13.38 2.02 -1.30
C THR A 452 -13.69 1.26 -2.60
N PRO A 453 -13.43 -0.07 -2.67
CA PRO A 453 -13.77 -0.86 -3.85
C PRO A 453 -15.25 -0.71 -4.24
N GLY A 454 -15.52 -0.36 -5.51
CA GLY A 454 -16.87 -0.14 -6.03
C GLY A 454 -17.46 1.25 -5.77
N ALA A 455 -16.85 2.08 -4.92
CA ALA A 455 -17.33 3.44 -4.68
C ALA A 455 -17.09 4.35 -5.90
N GLU A 456 -18.08 5.17 -6.23
CA GLU A 456 -17.94 6.22 -7.23
C GLU A 456 -17.16 7.42 -6.67
N PRO A 457 -16.38 8.13 -7.50
CA PRO A 457 -15.69 9.36 -7.08
C PRO A 457 -16.65 10.41 -6.52
N LEU A 458 -16.10 11.34 -5.74
CA LEU A 458 -16.82 12.51 -5.23
C LEU A 458 -17.31 13.38 -6.40
N LYS A 459 -18.51 13.95 -6.30
CA LYS A 459 -19.09 14.80 -7.35
C LYS A 459 -19.46 16.18 -6.81
N ILE A 460 -19.46 17.16 -7.71
CA ILE A 460 -19.93 18.52 -7.39
C ILE A 460 -21.42 18.48 -7.00
N GLY A 461 -21.76 19.12 -5.89
CA GLY A 461 -23.13 19.22 -5.36
C GLY A 461 -23.45 18.22 -4.25
N GLU A 462 -22.59 17.22 -4.02
CA GLU A 462 -22.77 16.23 -2.97
C GLU A 462 -22.52 16.80 -1.57
N GLU A 463 -23.23 16.24 -0.59
CA GLU A 463 -23.02 16.50 0.83
C GLU A 463 -22.26 15.31 1.44
N VAL A 464 -21.12 15.61 2.05
CA VAL A 464 -20.21 14.62 2.62
C VAL A 464 -19.94 14.93 4.08
N SER A 465 -19.53 13.92 4.84
CA SER A 465 -19.10 14.04 6.23
C SER A 465 -17.77 13.33 6.43
N THR A 466 -17.00 13.73 7.44
CA THR A 466 -15.67 13.13 7.67
C THR A 466 -15.54 12.67 9.12
N VAL A 467 -15.08 11.44 9.30
CA VAL A 467 -14.76 10.84 10.59
C VAL A 467 -13.29 10.44 10.61
N ALA A 468 -12.52 10.96 11.56
CA ALA A 468 -11.10 10.65 11.72
C ALA A 468 -10.81 9.88 13.02
N ARG A 469 -9.72 9.11 13.04
CA ARG A 469 -9.22 8.39 14.21
C ARG A 469 -7.69 8.31 14.18
N ILE A 470 -7.05 8.24 15.33
CA ILE A 470 -5.61 8.01 15.42
C ILE A 470 -5.34 6.52 15.23
N ASN A 471 -4.58 6.18 14.20
CA ASN A 471 -4.23 4.80 13.90
C ASN A 471 -2.89 4.40 14.54
N ALA A 472 -1.94 5.33 14.65
CA ALA A 472 -0.65 5.08 15.29
C ALA A 472 -0.03 6.32 15.94
N ILE A 473 0.71 6.11 17.02
CA ILE A 473 1.61 7.06 17.68
C ILE A 473 2.92 6.33 17.98
N MET A 474 4.02 6.76 17.37
CA MET A 474 5.32 6.11 17.51
C MET A 474 6.43 7.12 17.78
N ASN A 475 7.26 6.87 18.78
CA ASN A 475 8.46 7.67 19.04
C ASN A 475 9.63 7.13 18.20
N GLN A 476 10.05 7.90 17.20
CA GLN A 476 11.18 7.65 16.31
C GLN A 476 12.40 8.48 16.75
N ASP A 477 13.57 8.25 16.13
CA ASP A 477 14.77 9.05 16.38
C ASP A 477 14.60 10.52 15.95
N SER A 478 13.81 10.74 14.90
CA SER A 478 13.52 12.06 14.34
C SER A 478 12.43 12.83 15.07
N GLY A 479 11.62 12.16 15.90
CA GLY A 479 10.43 12.77 16.51
C GLY A 479 9.33 11.78 16.89
N LYS A 480 8.19 12.32 17.33
CA LYS A 480 6.97 11.57 17.59
C LYS A 480 6.08 11.59 16.35
N MET A 481 5.90 10.44 15.71
CA MET A 481 5.04 10.27 14.55
C MET A 481 3.60 9.98 14.99
N VAL A 482 2.63 10.67 14.40
CA VAL A 482 1.19 10.45 14.59
C VAL A 482 0.56 10.16 13.24
N GLU A 483 -0.07 9.00 13.11
CA GLU A 483 -0.84 8.58 11.93
C GLU A 483 -2.33 8.75 12.21
N VAL A 484 -3.01 9.55 11.39
CA VAL A 484 -4.44 9.79 11.46
C VAL A 484 -5.10 9.20 10.21
N SER A 485 -6.10 8.34 10.39
CA SER A 485 -6.94 7.84 9.31
C SER A 485 -8.29 8.57 9.33
N ALA A 486 -8.68 9.19 8.23
CA ALA A 486 -9.97 9.85 8.05
C ALA A 486 -10.78 9.17 6.95
N ALA A 487 -12.05 8.89 7.22
CA ALA A 487 -13.00 8.36 6.25
C ALA A 487 -13.96 9.47 5.82
N VAL A 488 -14.04 9.73 4.50
CA VAL A 488 -15.02 10.63 3.90
C VAL A 488 -16.25 9.81 3.52
N LEU A 489 -17.39 10.14 4.11
CA LEU A 489 -18.65 9.43 3.95
C LEU A 489 -19.64 10.20 3.08
N ARG A 490 -20.29 9.50 2.16
CA ARG A 490 -21.49 9.92 1.44
C ARG A 490 -22.68 9.20 2.06
N GLY A 491 -23.47 9.90 2.87
CA GLY A 491 -24.50 9.26 3.70
C GLY A 491 -23.87 8.36 4.76
N LYS A 492 -23.99 7.03 4.61
CA LYS A 492 -23.37 6.03 5.50
C LYS A 492 -22.22 5.27 4.84
N GLU A 493 -21.98 5.46 3.54
CA GLU A 493 -20.97 4.74 2.79
C GLU A 493 -19.65 5.49 2.81
N ILE A 494 -18.55 4.78 3.10
CA ILE A 494 -17.20 5.33 3.04
C ILE A 494 -16.78 5.37 1.57
N VAL A 495 -16.46 6.56 1.06
CA VAL A 495 -16.04 6.75 -0.34
C VAL A 495 -14.52 6.76 -0.47
N VAL A 496 -13.85 7.52 0.41
CA VAL A 496 -12.39 7.68 0.41
C VAL A 496 -11.88 7.59 1.85
N GLU A 497 -10.86 6.76 2.06
CA GLU A 497 -10.04 6.77 3.26
C GLU A 497 -8.75 7.56 2.99
N ILE A 498 -8.39 8.43 3.93
CA ILE A 498 -7.20 9.27 3.90
C ILE A 498 -6.34 8.89 5.09
N ILE A 499 -5.07 8.57 4.87
CA ILE A 499 -4.12 8.25 5.92
C ILE A 499 -3.01 9.30 5.87
N SER A 500 -2.99 10.20 6.85
CA SER A 500 -1.99 11.26 6.97
C SER A 500 -1.04 10.98 8.13
N ARG A 501 0.26 11.13 7.91
CA ARG A 501 1.30 10.95 8.92
C ARG A 501 1.98 12.26 9.22
N PHE A 502 1.97 12.67 10.48
CA PHE A 502 2.63 13.87 10.98
C PHE A 502 3.78 13.52 11.90
N LEU A 503 4.79 14.38 11.98
CA LEU A 503 5.94 14.21 12.86
C LEU A 503 6.15 15.46 13.70
N TYR A 504 6.02 15.33 15.02
CA TYR A 504 6.55 16.31 15.96
C TYR A 504 8.05 16.11 16.06
N ARG A 505 8.85 17.00 15.47
CA ARG A 505 10.30 16.89 15.53
C ARG A 505 10.80 17.06 16.97
N GLY A 506 11.74 16.21 17.39
CA GLY A 506 12.33 16.28 18.73
C GLY A 506 12.68 14.93 19.31
N ALA A 507 13.07 14.90 20.58
CA ALA A 507 13.40 13.67 21.31
C ALA A 507 12.30 13.35 22.33
N PHE A 508 11.67 12.18 22.17
CA PHE A 508 10.55 11.73 23.00
C PHE A 508 10.88 10.39 23.66
N VAL A 509 10.66 10.31 24.97
CA VAL A 509 10.93 9.11 25.79
C VAL A 509 9.66 8.54 26.43
N ASP A 510 8.52 9.15 26.17
CA ASP A 510 7.20 8.83 26.71
C ASP A 510 6.52 7.73 25.87
N PHE A 511 6.90 6.48 26.11
CA PHE A 511 6.31 5.33 25.40
C PHE A 511 4.93 4.89 25.93
N LYS A 512 4.48 5.44 27.07
CA LYS A 512 3.25 5.00 27.76
C LYS A 512 2.01 5.00 26.84
N ASP A 513 1.90 6.05 26.02
CA ASP A 513 0.75 6.34 25.17
C ASP A 513 1.02 6.04 23.68
N THR A 514 2.13 5.37 23.39
CA THR A 514 2.51 4.98 22.01
C THR A 514 1.89 3.64 21.63
N PHE A 515 1.28 3.59 20.45
CA PHE A 515 0.64 2.39 19.90
C PHE A 515 0.59 2.42 18.37
N GLN A 516 0.30 1.30 17.74
CA GLN A 516 0.09 1.21 16.30
C GLN A 516 -0.95 0.13 16.02
N TRP A 517 -2.03 0.51 15.34
CA TRP A 517 -2.87 -0.42 14.62
C TRP A 517 -2.28 -0.67 13.25
N ARG A 518 -2.14 -1.94 12.88
CA ARG A 518 -1.64 -2.36 11.58
C ARG A 518 -2.58 -3.39 11.00
N ASP A 519 -3.10 -3.10 9.81
CA ASP A 519 -3.74 -4.11 8.98
C ASP A 519 -2.62 -4.96 8.37
N GLU A 520 -2.59 -6.23 8.74
CA GLU A 520 -1.53 -7.13 8.31
C GLU A 520 -1.85 -7.62 6.88
N PRO A 521 -0.83 -7.86 6.05
CA PRO A 521 -1.05 -8.34 4.70
C PRO A 521 -1.81 -9.67 4.72
N LEU A 522 -2.67 -9.89 3.72
CA LEU A 522 -3.37 -11.16 3.56
C LEU A 522 -2.34 -12.28 3.33
N MET A 523 -2.31 -13.27 4.22
CA MET A 523 -1.41 -14.41 4.15
C MET A 523 -2.18 -15.68 3.77
N GLN A 524 -1.55 -16.59 3.03
CA GLN A 524 -2.09 -17.89 2.66
C GLN A 524 -1.17 -19.01 3.14
N ILE A 525 -1.73 -20.08 3.70
CA ILE A 525 -1.00 -21.32 4.02
C ILE A 525 -1.64 -22.48 3.28
N GLN A 526 -0.84 -23.22 2.51
CA GLN A 526 -1.25 -24.49 1.90
C GLN A 526 -1.04 -25.65 2.88
N LEU A 527 -2.11 -26.38 3.21
CA LEU A 527 -2.08 -27.50 4.15
C LEU A 527 -1.96 -28.82 3.38
N ALA A 528 -0.74 -29.22 3.03
CA ALA A 528 -0.53 -30.43 2.23
C ALA A 528 -0.68 -31.73 3.04
N THR A 529 -0.30 -31.73 4.32
CA THR A 529 -0.22 -32.93 5.15
C THR A 529 -1.01 -32.81 6.45
N SER A 530 -1.36 -33.95 7.05
CA SER A 530 -1.98 -33.99 8.38
C SER A 530 -1.07 -33.41 9.48
N LYS A 531 0.26 -33.41 9.25
CA LYS A 531 1.23 -32.76 10.14
C LYS A 531 1.07 -31.24 10.13
N ASP A 532 0.82 -30.62 8.98
CA ASP A 532 0.66 -29.16 8.87
C ASP A 532 -0.56 -28.69 9.67
N ILE A 533 -1.65 -29.46 9.59
CA ILE A 533 -2.87 -29.22 10.38
C ILE A 533 -2.60 -29.39 11.86
N ALA A 534 -1.87 -30.45 12.26
CA ALA A 534 -1.52 -30.65 13.66
C ALA A 534 -0.66 -29.48 14.19
N VAL A 535 0.32 -29.02 13.42
CA VAL A 535 1.15 -27.86 13.77
C VAL A 535 0.31 -26.59 13.91
N LEU A 536 -0.65 -26.34 13.02
CA LEU A 536 -1.54 -25.19 13.10
C LEU A 536 -2.50 -25.28 14.30
N ARG A 537 -3.11 -26.44 14.54
CA ARG A 537 -4.04 -26.67 15.67
C ARG A 537 -3.36 -26.65 17.03
N THR A 538 -2.05 -26.91 17.12
CA THR A 538 -1.29 -26.77 18.37
C THR A 538 -1.06 -25.31 18.77
N ARG A 539 -1.33 -24.35 17.88
CA ARG A 539 -1.17 -22.93 18.19
C ARG A 539 -2.36 -22.42 18.99
N GLU A 540 -2.09 -21.96 20.21
CA GLU A 540 -3.11 -21.43 21.11
C GLU A 540 -3.90 -20.27 20.50
N TRP A 541 -3.26 -19.48 19.62
CA TRP A 541 -3.90 -18.35 18.95
C TRP A 541 -4.83 -18.74 17.79
N PHE A 542 -4.78 -19.98 17.31
CA PHE A 542 -5.64 -20.47 16.26
C PHE A 542 -6.88 -21.13 16.87
N VAL A 543 -8.02 -20.45 16.82
CA VAL A 543 -9.27 -20.90 17.45
C VAL A 543 -10.24 -21.40 16.37
N PRO A 544 -10.44 -22.72 16.22
CA PRO A 544 -11.36 -23.27 15.23
C PRO A 544 -12.81 -22.83 15.49
N THR A 545 -13.57 -22.55 14.43
CA THR A 545 -15.00 -22.21 14.53
C THR A 545 -15.80 -23.44 14.99
N GLN A 546 -16.66 -23.29 16.00
CA GLN A 546 -17.51 -24.38 16.49
C GLN A 546 -18.44 -24.91 15.39
N GLY A 547 -18.52 -26.24 15.24
CA GLY A 547 -19.37 -26.90 14.23
C GLY A 547 -18.73 -27.09 12.85
N CYS A 548 -17.51 -26.60 12.61
CA CYS A 548 -16.79 -26.78 11.34
C CYS A 548 -16.07 -28.13 11.28
N ASN A 549 -16.73 -29.18 10.76
CA ASN A 549 -16.16 -30.52 10.54
C ASN A 549 -15.56 -30.70 9.12
N ILE A 550 -14.89 -29.67 8.60
CA ILE A 550 -14.26 -29.74 7.28
C ILE A 550 -12.87 -30.35 7.42
N ASP A 551 -12.54 -31.34 6.57
CA ASP A 551 -11.18 -31.85 6.45
C ASP A 551 -10.30 -30.81 5.75
N LEU A 552 -9.30 -30.31 6.46
CA LEU A 552 -8.42 -29.23 5.99
C LEU A 552 -7.27 -29.77 5.12
N VAL A 553 -7.09 -31.08 5.00
CA VAL A 553 -6.00 -31.66 4.20
C VAL A 553 -6.19 -31.31 2.72
N GLY A 554 -5.12 -30.84 2.08
CA GLY A 554 -5.07 -30.47 0.67
C GLY A 554 -5.62 -29.08 0.36
N HIS A 555 -6.04 -28.30 1.36
CA HIS A 555 -6.65 -26.99 1.18
C HIS A 555 -5.73 -25.82 1.55
N THR A 556 -6.02 -24.64 1.02
CA THR A 556 -5.31 -23.39 1.34
C THR A 556 -6.17 -22.52 2.26
N LEU A 557 -5.60 -22.06 3.36
CA LEU A 557 -6.24 -21.14 4.30
C LEU A 557 -5.74 -19.72 4.10
N THR A 558 -6.65 -18.75 4.09
CA THR A 558 -6.35 -17.32 3.99
C THR A 558 -6.55 -16.65 5.35
N PHE A 559 -5.55 -15.89 5.77
CA PHE A 559 -5.50 -15.18 7.04
C PHE A 559 -5.65 -13.69 6.79
N GLN A 560 -6.75 -13.12 7.26
CA GLN A 560 -6.99 -11.68 7.27
C GLN A 560 -6.93 -11.20 8.71
N MET A 561 -5.90 -10.41 9.05
CA MET A 561 -5.61 -10.04 10.43
C MET A 561 -5.36 -8.55 10.59
N ARG A 562 -5.59 -8.09 11.81
CA ARG A 562 -5.26 -6.75 12.29
C ARG A 562 -4.57 -6.88 13.63
N SER A 563 -3.47 -6.15 13.79
CA SER A 563 -2.65 -6.17 15.00
C SER A 563 -2.63 -4.80 15.67
N LEU A 564 -2.66 -4.79 17.00
CA LEU A 564 -2.41 -3.63 17.85
C LEU A 564 -1.08 -3.85 18.59
N TYR A 565 -0.13 -2.98 18.31
CA TYR A 565 1.17 -2.93 18.98
C TYR A 565 1.16 -1.79 20.00
N LYS A 566 1.53 -2.05 21.25
CA LYS A 566 1.77 -1.02 22.27
C LYS A 566 3.23 -1.07 22.67
N PHE A 567 3.94 0.07 22.66
CA PHE A 567 5.39 0.08 22.84
C PHE A 567 5.79 0.30 24.30
N GLN A 568 6.89 -0.32 24.71
CA GLN A 568 7.58 -0.04 25.99
C GLN A 568 8.88 0.71 25.74
N SER A 569 9.55 0.39 24.63
CA SER A 569 10.73 1.08 24.11
C SER A 569 10.71 1.02 22.58
N LYS A 570 11.76 1.51 21.92
CA LYS A 570 11.88 1.44 20.45
C LYS A 570 11.89 0.02 19.88
N THR A 571 12.32 -0.97 20.67
CA THR A 571 12.52 -2.36 20.23
C THR A 571 11.69 -3.38 21.01
N VAL A 572 11.01 -2.95 22.07
CA VAL A 572 10.24 -3.82 22.96
C VAL A 572 8.79 -3.35 22.97
N PHE A 573 7.88 -4.28 22.71
CA PHE A 573 6.45 -4.07 22.83
C PHE A 573 6.02 -4.40 24.27
N ARG A 574 5.19 -3.53 24.86
CA ARG A 574 4.52 -3.76 26.14
C ARG A 574 3.42 -4.81 25.99
N ARG A 575 2.74 -4.79 24.85
CA ARG A 575 1.61 -5.68 24.53
C ARG A 575 1.43 -5.74 23.02
N ILE A 576 1.14 -6.93 22.50
CA ILE A 576 0.69 -7.14 21.12
C ILE A 576 -0.63 -7.89 21.19
N GLU A 577 -1.62 -7.40 20.47
CA GLU A 577 -2.92 -8.06 20.27
C GLU A 577 -3.10 -8.28 18.77
N THR A 578 -3.30 -9.51 18.31
CA THR A 578 -3.57 -9.82 16.91
C THR A 578 -4.88 -10.57 16.80
N HIS A 579 -5.79 -9.99 16.02
CA HIS A 579 -7.11 -10.54 15.79
C HIS A 579 -7.35 -10.69 14.29
N GLY A 580 -8.01 -11.76 13.89
CA GLY A 580 -8.24 -11.99 12.47
C GLY A 580 -9.20 -13.12 12.19
N LYS A 581 -9.64 -13.20 10.95
CA LYS A 581 -10.46 -14.31 10.45
C LYS A 581 -9.59 -15.21 9.60
N VAL A 582 -9.77 -16.52 9.76
CA VAL A 582 -9.17 -17.52 8.89
C VAL A 582 -10.25 -18.11 8.03
N THR A 583 -10.09 -17.96 6.73
CA THR A 583 -11.08 -18.39 5.74
C THR A 583 -10.51 -19.48 4.84
N LEU A 584 -11.41 -20.34 4.37
CA LEU A 584 -11.14 -21.39 3.41
C LEU A 584 -12.04 -21.18 2.20
N GLU A 585 -11.45 -21.19 1.01
CA GLU A 585 -12.19 -21.19 -0.24
C GLU A 585 -12.43 -22.65 -0.68
N LEU A 586 -13.68 -23.13 -0.54
CA LEU A 586 -14.08 -24.49 -0.94
C LEU A 586 -14.35 -24.62 -2.44
N ALA A 587 -14.78 -23.51 -3.05
CA ALA A 587 -15.12 -23.32 -4.45
C ALA A 587 -15.00 -21.81 -4.73
N PRO A 588 -14.90 -21.38 -6.00
CA PRO A 588 -14.78 -19.96 -6.33
C PRO A 588 -15.79 -19.11 -5.55
N GLN A 589 -15.30 -18.25 -4.66
CA GLN A 589 -16.06 -17.35 -3.78
C GLN A 589 -16.96 -17.98 -2.71
N LYS A 590 -16.93 -19.30 -2.50
CA LYS A 590 -17.49 -19.94 -1.29
C LYS A 590 -16.46 -19.92 -0.17
N ILE A 591 -16.34 -18.74 0.43
CA ILE A 591 -15.42 -18.47 1.54
C ILE A 591 -16.11 -18.84 2.85
N VAL A 592 -15.60 -19.86 3.52
CA VAL A 592 -16.09 -20.28 4.85
C VAL A 592 -15.07 -19.88 5.91
N GLN A 593 -15.53 -19.25 6.98
CA GLN A 593 -14.66 -18.98 8.12
C GLN A 593 -14.43 -20.26 8.93
N VAL A 594 -13.21 -20.81 8.85
CA VAL A 594 -12.84 -22.07 9.52
C VAL A 594 -12.29 -21.85 10.93
N ALA A 595 -11.70 -20.68 11.18
CA ALA A 595 -11.14 -20.32 12.46
C ALA A 595 -11.06 -18.80 12.64
N THR A 596 -10.74 -18.40 13.87
CA THR A 596 -10.42 -17.02 14.24
C THR A 596 -9.01 -17.00 14.84
N VAL A 597 -8.23 -15.97 14.51
CA VAL A 597 -6.97 -15.69 15.18
C VAL A 597 -7.25 -14.82 16.39
N GLN A 598 -6.81 -15.26 17.57
CA GLN A 598 -6.86 -14.49 18.81
C GLN A 598 -5.52 -14.67 19.54
N TYR A 599 -4.66 -13.68 19.41
CA TYR A 599 -3.36 -13.67 20.06
C TYR A 599 -3.23 -12.45 20.95
N GLU A 600 -2.85 -12.66 22.21
CA GLU A 600 -2.49 -11.59 23.12
C GLU A 600 -1.23 -12.00 23.87
N VAL A 601 -0.24 -11.12 23.86
CA VAL A 601 1.00 -11.29 24.62
C VAL A 601 1.37 -9.98 25.29
N GLY A 602 1.99 -10.07 26.47
CA GLY A 602 2.57 -8.94 27.19
C GLY A 602 3.90 -8.48 26.58
N ILE A 603 4.92 -8.37 27.42
CA ILE A 603 6.24 -7.87 27.02
C ILE A 603 6.88 -8.83 26.03
N CYS A 604 7.15 -8.37 24.81
CA CYS A 604 7.72 -9.17 23.74
C CYS A 604 8.51 -8.32 22.74
N HIS A 605 9.28 -8.99 21.89
CA HIS A 605 10.10 -8.34 20.85
C HIS A 605 9.48 -8.42 19.46
N SER A 606 8.55 -9.36 19.23
CA SER A 606 7.98 -9.61 17.91
C SER A 606 6.62 -10.29 18.00
N ASN A 607 5.90 -10.28 16.86
CA ASN A 607 4.60 -10.92 16.72
C ASN A 607 4.75 -12.35 16.22
N THR A 608 4.55 -13.32 17.10
CA THR A 608 4.72 -14.75 16.78
C THR A 608 3.73 -15.27 15.74
N VAL A 609 2.55 -14.65 15.62
CA VAL A 609 1.55 -15.04 14.60
C VAL A 609 2.07 -14.71 13.21
N ILE A 610 2.57 -13.48 13.03
CA ILE A 610 3.09 -13.02 11.75
C ILE A 610 4.36 -13.78 11.39
N GLU A 611 5.30 -13.96 12.32
CA GLU A 611 6.50 -14.76 12.06
C GLU A 611 6.17 -16.21 11.66
N PHE A 612 5.12 -16.80 12.24
CA PHE A 612 4.68 -18.13 11.83
C PHE A 612 4.14 -18.12 10.40
N LEU A 613 3.29 -17.16 10.06
CA LEU A 613 2.71 -17.04 8.72
C LEU A 613 3.76 -16.73 7.65
N GLU A 614 4.76 -15.91 7.95
CA GLU A 614 5.87 -15.61 7.02
C GLU A 614 6.76 -16.83 6.75
N ARG A 615 6.91 -17.74 7.72
CA ARG A 615 7.72 -18.96 7.56
C ARG A 615 6.99 -20.10 6.85
N TYR A 616 5.68 -20.23 7.08
CA TYR A 616 4.88 -21.37 6.58
C TYR A 616 3.88 -21.01 5.49
N GLY A 617 3.71 -19.72 5.20
CA GLY A 617 2.75 -19.21 4.21
C GLY A 617 3.38 -18.27 3.19
N SER A 618 2.52 -17.69 2.37
CA SER A 618 2.86 -16.74 1.31
C SER A 618 1.86 -15.59 1.29
N TYR A 619 2.24 -14.43 0.77
CA TYR A 619 1.31 -13.30 0.60
C TYR A 619 0.25 -13.62 -0.47
N SER A 620 -1.01 -13.29 -0.18
CA SER A 620 -2.16 -13.50 -1.08
C SER A 620 -2.26 -12.43 -2.17
N GLN A 621 -1.65 -11.27 -2.00
CA GLN A 621 -1.77 -10.18 -2.97
C GLN A 621 -0.84 -10.43 -4.15
N ASN A 622 -1.44 -10.64 -5.31
CA ASN A 622 -0.78 -10.71 -6.62
C ASN A 622 -0.40 -9.30 -7.08
N SER A 623 0.43 -8.61 -6.30
CA SER A 623 1.20 -7.51 -6.85
C SER A 623 2.33 -8.11 -7.66
N VAL A 624 2.29 -7.93 -8.97
CA VAL A 624 3.28 -8.48 -9.88
C VAL A 624 4.09 -7.32 -10.44
N ASP A 625 5.36 -7.28 -10.09
CA ASP A 625 6.30 -6.28 -10.61
C ASP A 625 6.81 -6.74 -11.97
N PHE A 626 7.06 -5.78 -12.86
CA PHE A 626 7.72 -6.03 -14.12
C PHE A 626 9.23 -6.21 -13.90
N GLU A 627 9.87 -6.99 -14.78
CA GLU A 627 11.32 -7.11 -14.78
C GLU A 627 11.97 -5.74 -15.05
N ASP A 628 11.43 -5.00 -16.02
CA ASP A 628 11.87 -3.65 -16.37
C ASP A 628 10.71 -2.63 -16.19
N PRO A 629 10.84 -1.65 -15.29
CA PRO A 629 9.88 -0.55 -15.18
C PRO A 629 9.76 0.28 -16.46
N VAL A 630 8.54 0.65 -16.81
CA VAL A 630 8.26 1.46 -18.02
C VAL A 630 8.06 2.93 -17.64
N SER A 631 8.89 3.82 -18.17
CA SER A 631 8.79 5.26 -17.86
C SER A 631 7.59 5.92 -18.55
N VAL A 632 6.93 6.87 -17.88
CA VAL A 632 5.80 7.61 -18.43
C VAL A 632 6.08 9.11 -18.35
N PRO A 633 6.17 9.84 -19.49
CA PRO A 633 5.99 9.38 -20.86
C PRO A 633 7.19 8.58 -21.42
N ASN A 634 6.91 7.64 -22.32
CA ASN A 634 7.91 6.76 -22.95
C ASN A 634 8.83 7.46 -23.98
N ASN A 635 8.68 8.78 -24.18
CA ASN A 635 9.44 9.57 -25.16
C ASN A 635 10.74 10.18 -24.59
N GLY A 636 11.06 9.92 -23.32
CA GLY A 636 12.23 10.48 -22.66
C GLY A 636 12.11 11.96 -22.27
N GLU A 637 10.91 12.55 -22.36
CA GLU A 637 10.66 13.91 -21.89
C GLU A 637 10.70 13.95 -20.36
N SER A 638 11.52 14.84 -19.82
CA SER A 638 11.55 15.15 -18.38
C SER A 638 10.30 15.95 -18.00
N LEU A 639 9.52 15.44 -17.05
CA LEU A 639 8.35 16.13 -16.53
C LEU A 639 8.82 17.09 -15.44
N VAL A 640 8.57 18.38 -15.59
CA VAL A 640 8.95 19.39 -14.59
C VAL A 640 7.72 20.11 -14.08
N ILE A 641 7.58 20.18 -12.76
CA ILE A 641 6.61 21.03 -12.07
C ILE A 641 7.34 22.17 -11.36
N CYS A 642 6.71 23.34 -11.26
CA CYS A 642 7.28 24.50 -10.58
C CYS A 642 6.43 24.79 -9.34
N ALA A 643 7.07 24.87 -8.16
CA ALA A 643 6.40 25.33 -6.96
C ALA A 643 5.88 26.78 -7.16
N PRO A 644 4.75 27.14 -6.53
CA PRO A 644 4.16 28.45 -6.71
C PRO A 644 5.07 29.54 -6.12
N SER A 645 4.93 30.77 -6.58
CA SER A 645 5.64 31.91 -6.01
C SER A 645 5.13 32.27 -4.61
N SER A 646 3.87 31.97 -4.30
CA SER A 646 3.23 32.17 -3.00
C SER A 646 2.35 30.98 -2.63
N ASN A 647 2.39 30.59 -1.35
CA ASN A 647 1.62 29.47 -0.81
C ASN A 647 0.20 29.88 -0.36
N GLU A 648 -0.15 31.17 -0.41
CA GLU A 648 -1.42 31.67 0.13
C GLU A 648 -2.66 31.13 -0.59
N ALA A 649 -2.60 31.01 -1.92
CA ALA A 649 -3.72 30.51 -2.71
C ALA A 649 -4.09 29.07 -2.31
N TYR A 650 -3.08 28.23 -2.05
CA TYR A 650 -3.29 26.87 -1.57
C TYR A 650 -3.77 26.85 -0.12
N ALA A 651 -3.22 27.70 0.77
CA ALA A 651 -3.68 27.80 2.16
C ALA A 651 -5.19 28.12 2.26
N ARG A 652 -5.66 29.08 1.46
CA ARG A 652 -7.08 29.49 1.44
C ARG A 652 -8.02 28.41 0.92
N THR A 653 -7.60 27.63 -0.07
CA THR A 653 -8.45 26.61 -0.71
C THR A 653 -8.42 25.27 0.00
N SER A 654 -7.30 24.91 0.63
CA SER A 654 -7.14 23.69 1.43
C SER A 654 -7.61 23.82 2.87
N GLY A 655 -7.64 25.04 3.42
CA GLY A 655 -7.85 25.29 4.85
C GLY A 655 -6.60 25.09 5.70
N ASP A 656 -5.45 24.73 5.10
CA ASP A 656 -4.17 24.64 5.80
C ASP A 656 -3.49 26.02 5.89
N PHE A 657 -3.90 26.76 6.91
CA PHE A 657 -3.32 28.06 7.28
C PHE A 657 -2.07 27.96 8.18
N ASN A 658 -1.34 26.84 8.16
CA ASN A 658 -0.13 26.71 8.97
C ASN A 658 0.88 27.83 8.63
N PRO A 659 1.25 28.70 9.59
CA PRO A 659 2.02 29.92 9.30
C PRO A 659 3.41 29.66 8.74
N ILE A 660 3.98 28.46 8.91
CA ILE A 660 5.29 28.10 8.36
C ILE A 660 5.35 28.21 6.82
N HIS A 661 4.20 28.17 6.14
CA HIS A 661 4.11 28.25 4.68
C HIS A 661 3.93 29.69 4.17
N VAL A 662 3.43 30.60 4.99
CA VAL A 662 2.98 31.95 4.56
C VAL A 662 3.68 33.09 5.32
N SER A 663 4.27 32.81 6.48
CA SER A 663 4.82 33.81 7.38
C SER A 663 6.30 33.58 7.65
N ARG A 664 7.11 34.58 7.28
CA ARG A 664 8.57 34.50 7.40
C ARG A 664 8.97 34.32 8.86
N THR A 665 8.37 35.10 9.75
CA THR A 665 8.67 35.09 11.19
C THR A 665 8.44 33.73 11.83
N PHE A 666 7.34 33.03 11.48
CA PHE A 666 7.06 31.68 11.97
C PHE A 666 8.01 30.64 11.38
N ALA A 667 8.29 30.70 10.08
CA ALA A 667 9.25 29.78 9.44
C ALA A 667 10.66 29.91 10.03
N GLU A 668 11.14 31.14 10.23
CA GLU A 668 12.42 31.46 10.85
C GLU A 668 12.49 31.03 12.32
N TYR A 669 11.41 31.26 13.10
CA TYR A 669 11.33 30.80 14.47
C TYR A 669 11.39 29.26 14.55
N ALA A 670 10.69 28.57 13.65
CA ALA A 670 10.71 27.10 13.53
C ALA A 670 12.07 26.54 13.04
N GLY A 671 12.96 27.40 12.52
CA GLY A 671 14.26 27.00 11.98
C GLY A 671 14.18 26.29 10.64
N LEU A 672 13.20 26.66 9.83
CA LEU A 672 13.03 26.18 8.45
C LEU A 672 13.90 27.01 7.49
N PRO A 673 14.27 26.48 6.31
CA PRO A 673 15.09 27.19 5.33
C PRO A 673 14.39 28.40 4.67
N GLY A 674 13.11 28.61 4.95
CA GLY A 674 12.26 29.65 4.38
C GLY A 674 10.79 29.23 4.39
N LEU A 675 9.98 29.90 3.57
CA LEU A 675 8.55 29.63 3.39
C LEU A 675 8.32 28.35 2.59
N ILE A 676 8.51 27.19 3.20
CA ILE A 676 8.38 25.90 2.51
C ILE A 676 6.99 25.76 1.86
N THR A 677 6.91 25.21 0.66
CA THR A 677 5.65 24.91 -0.02
C THR A 677 4.91 23.77 0.69
N HIS A 678 3.57 23.83 0.70
CA HIS A 678 2.75 22.77 1.29
C HIS A 678 3.03 21.42 0.62
N GLY A 679 3.32 20.38 1.39
CA GLY A 679 3.49 19.02 0.85
C GLY A 679 2.25 18.55 0.08
N MET A 680 1.05 18.89 0.58
CA MET A 680 -0.21 18.57 -0.09
C MET A 680 -0.43 19.33 -1.41
N TYR A 681 0.18 20.51 -1.60
CA TYR A 681 0.21 21.16 -2.91
C TYR A 681 0.99 20.30 -3.90
N CYS A 682 2.22 19.90 -3.54
CA CYS A 682 3.04 19.07 -4.42
C CYS A 682 2.37 17.73 -4.70
N SER A 683 1.69 17.16 -3.71
CA SER A 683 0.89 15.94 -3.88
C SER A 683 -0.20 16.10 -4.93
N ALA A 684 -0.98 17.18 -4.83
CA ALA A 684 -2.08 17.41 -5.76
C ALA A 684 -1.56 17.78 -7.17
N ALA A 685 -0.47 18.53 -7.28
CA ALA A 685 0.16 18.87 -8.56
C ALA A 685 0.68 17.64 -9.31
N ILE A 686 1.32 16.70 -8.60
CA ILE A 686 1.79 15.45 -9.20
C ILE A 686 0.62 14.53 -9.52
N GLN A 687 -0.43 14.52 -8.70
CA GLN A 687 -1.63 13.74 -9.00
C GLN A 687 -2.33 14.25 -10.28
N ASP A 688 -2.45 15.57 -10.48
CA ASP A 688 -2.98 16.17 -11.72
C ASP A 688 -2.18 15.69 -12.95
N LEU A 689 -0.85 15.64 -12.83
CA LEU A 689 0.04 15.12 -13.87
C LEU A 689 -0.24 13.64 -14.18
N VAL A 690 -0.39 12.80 -13.15
CA VAL A 690 -0.73 11.37 -13.28
C VAL A 690 -2.11 11.19 -13.90
N GLU A 691 -3.08 12.02 -13.49
CA GLU A 691 -4.44 11.99 -14.02
C GLU A 691 -4.46 12.28 -15.53
N ARG A 692 -3.71 13.30 -15.97
CA ARG A 692 -3.61 13.67 -17.39
C ARG A 692 -2.85 12.66 -18.23
N LEU A 693 -1.71 12.16 -17.73
CA LEU A 693 -0.81 11.32 -18.52
C LEU A 693 -1.15 9.82 -18.50
N VAL A 694 -1.67 9.32 -17.38
CA VAL A 694 -1.90 7.87 -17.16
C VAL A 694 -3.38 7.53 -17.09
N ALA A 695 -4.19 8.40 -16.46
CA ALA A 695 -5.63 8.19 -16.31
C ALA A 695 -6.46 8.75 -17.48
N ASP A 696 -5.82 9.31 -18.52
CA ASP A 696 -6.45 9.95 -19.69
C ASP A 696 -7.47 11.05 -19.31
N GLY A 697 -7.19 11.81 -18.24
CA GLY A 697 -8.06 12.88 -17.74
C GLY A 697 -9.30 12.39 -16.97
N ASN A 698 -9.36 11.11 -16.59
CA ASN A 698 -10.44 10.55 -15.79
C ASN A 698 -9.99 10.30 -14.34
N ALA A 699 -10.27 11.26 -13.45
CA ALA A 699 -10.04 11.17 -12.01
C ALA A 699 -10.50 9.84 -11.38
N GLY A 700 -11.60 9.26 -11.87
CA GLY A 700 -12.20 8.04 -11.30
C GLY A 700 -11.39 6.77 -11.50
N ARG A 701 -10.35 6.80 -12.34
CA ARG A 701 -9.44 5.66 -12.51
C ARG A 701 -8.39 5.57 -11.40
N ILE A 702 -8.04 6.67 -10.73
CA ILE A 702 -7.07 6.66 -9.63
C ILE A 702 -7.79 6.12 -8.39
N ARG A 703 -7.41 4.90 -7.95
CA ARG A 703 -8.04 4.22 -6.80
C ARG A 703 -7.22 4.31 -5.53
N GLN A 704 -5.91 4.41 -5.65
CA GLN A 704 -5.01 4.64 -4.53
C GLN A 704 -3.93 5.63 -4.96
N PHE A 705 -3.57 6.56 -4.08
CA PHE A 705 -2.49 7.52 -4.33
C PHE A 705 -1.77 7.82 -3.03
N SER A 706 -0.50 7.44 -2.92
CA SER A 706 0.32 7.58 -1.73
C SER A 706 1.57 8.39 -2.03
N MET A 707 1.93 9.31 -1.12
CA MET A 707 3.13 10.13 -1.23
C MET A 707 3.79 10.34 0.12
N SER A 708 5.12 10.31 0.12
CA SER A 708 5.99 10.64 1.24
C SER A 708 6.83 11.87 0.91
N PHE A 709 6.82 12.85 1.81
CA PHE A 709 7.55 14.11 1.72
C PHE A 709 8.91 13.96 2.40
N VAL A 710 9.92 13.58 1.61
CA VAL A 710 11.27 13.29 2.12
C VAL A 710 12.19 14.52 2.11
N GLY A 711 11.82 15.58 1.39
CA GLY A 711 12.53 16.85 1.34
C GLY A 711 11.59 18.05 1.34
N MET A 712 12.08 19.19 1.79
CA MET A 712 11.35 20.46 1.78
C MET A 712 11.54 21.17 0.44
N VAL A 713 10.48 21.75 -0.09
CA VAL A 713 10.46 22.49 -1.36
C VAL A 713 10.24 23.97 -1.06
N LEU A 714 11.02 24.85 -1.68
CA LEU A 714 10.84 26.30 -1.56
C LEU A 714 9.98 26.86 -2.72
N PRO A 715 9.37 28.05 -2.56
CA PRO A 715 8.62 28.70 -3.62
C PRO A 715 9.48 28.93 -4.87
N ASN A 716 8.88 28.83 -6.06
CA ASN A 716 9.55 28.89 -7.38
C ASN A 716 10.58 27.78 -7.68
N GLN A 717 10.77 26.82 -6.78
CA GLN A 717 11.68 25.71 -7.02
C GLN A 717 11.12 24.77 -8.10
N LYS A 718 11.99 24.31 -9.01
CA LYS A 718 11.60 23.35 -10.05
C LYS A 718 11.85 21.91 -9.60
N LEU A 719 10.86 21.06 -9.81
CA LEU A 719 10.93 19.64 -9.46
C LEU A 719 10.82 18.80 -10.72
N GLU A 720 11.83 17.97 -10.97
CA GLU A 720 11.81 16.94 -11.99
C GLU A 720 11.07 15.71 -11.45
N VAL A 721 10.03 15.28 -12.13
CA VAL A 721 9.14 14.18 -11.75
C VAL A 721 9.35 13.01 -12.70
N LYS A 722 9.66 11.84 -12.14
CA LYS A 722 9.75 10.57 -12.84
C LYS A 722 8.52 9.73 -12.48
N LEU A 723 7.80 9.26 -13.48
CA LEU A 723 6.70 8.32 -13.32
C LEU A 723 7.11 7.00 -13.97
N GLU A 724 6.99 5.88 -13.25
CA GLU A 724 7.36 4.55 -13.75
C GLU A 724 6.25 3.56 -13.49
N HIS A 725 5.73 2.93 -14.54
CA HIS A 725 4.84 1.79 -14.43
C HIS A 725 5.67 0.57 -14.03
N ILE A 726 5.57 0.18 -12.76
CA ILE A 726 6.41 -0.83 -12.13
C ILE A 726 5.77 -2.22 -12.10
N GLY A 727 4.45 -2.32 -12.28
CA GLY A 727 3.74 -3.60 -12.20
C GLY A 727 2.23 -3.47 -12.18
N MET A 728 1.56 -4.57 -11.89
CA MET A 728 0.10 -4.69 -11.87
C MET A 728 -0.41 -5.28 -10.56
N VAL A 729 -1.62 -4.91 -10.16
CA VAL A 729 -2.32 -5.48 -9.01
C VAL A 729 -3.82 -5.48 -9.25
N GLU A 730 -4.45 -6.65 -9.28
CA GLU A 730 -5.91 -6.81 -9.46
C GLU A 730 -6.50 -6.01 -10.64
N GLY A 731 -5.79 -5.99 -11.78
CA GLY A 731 -6.20 -5.26 -12.98
C GLY A 731 -5.92 -3.77 -12.93
N MET A 732 -5.22 -3.28 -11.91
CA MET A 732 -4.78 -1.89 -11.78
C MET A 732 -3.28 -1.75 -12.06
N ILE A 733 -2.93 -0.67 -12.75
CA ILE A 733 -1.58 -0.20 -12.99
C ILE A 733 -0.98 0.26 -11.65
N ARG A 734 0.18 -0.27 -11.27
CA ARG A 734 1.02 0.27 -10.18
C ARG A 734 2.04 1.23 -10.77
N LEU A 735 1.93 2.49 -10.37
CA LEU A 735 2.78 3.57 -10.84
C LEU A 735 3.68 4.04 -9.69
N HIS A 736 4.98 3.90 -9.82
CA HIS A 736 5.96 4.54 -8.96
C HIS A 736 6.16 6.00 -9.35
N ILE A 737 6.33 6.86 -8.34
CA ILE A 737 6.45 8.30 -8.51
C ILE A 737 7.66 8.77 -7.71
N GLU A 738 8.56 9.48 -8.37
CA GLU A 738 9.71 10.10 -7.71
C GLU A 738 9.85 11.55 -8.19
N ALA A 739 9.97 12.50 -7.27
CA ALA A 739 10.28 13.89 -7.61
C ALA A 739 11.60 14.34 -6.97
N ARG A 740 12.43 15.03 -7.76
CA ARG A 740 13.73 15.56 -7.35
C ARG A 740 13.79 17.06 -7.57
N ALA A 741 14.46 17.77 -6.68
CA ALA A 741 14.77 19.18 -6.87
C ALA A 741 15.75 19.33 -8.04
N GLN A 742 15.38 20.09 -9.08
CA GLN A 742 16.18 20.21 -10.29
C GLN A 742 17.55 20.85 -10.03
N GLU A 743 17.65 21.77 -9.07
CA GLU A 743 18.90 22.48 -8.79
C GLU A 743 19.92 21.62 -8.03
N THR A 744 19.46 20.67 -7.21
CA THR A 744 20.32 19.90 -6.29
C THR A 744 20.38 18.40 -6.58
N GLY A 745 19.42 17.86 -7.34
CA GLY A 745 19.25 16.43 -7.60
C GLY A 745 18.73 15.62 -6.40
N HIS A 746 18.47 16.27 -5.26
CA HIS A 746 17.94 15.61 -4.07
C HIS A 746 16.49 15.17 -4.25
N ARG A 747 16.17 13.98 -3.76
CA ARG A 747 14.79 13.47 -3.71
C ARG A 747 13.97 14.29 -2.73
N VAL A 748 12.80 14.75 -3.17
CA VAL A 748 11.86 15.52 -2.35
C VAL A 748 10.57 14.76 -2.09
N ILE A 749 10.12 13.96 -3.05
CA ILE A 749 8.87 13.19 -2.96
C ILE A 749 9.09 11.80 -3.51
N VAL A 750 8.55 10.80 -2.82
CA VAL A 750 8.46 9.42 -3.29
C VAL A 750 7.04 8.93 -3.06
N GLY A 751 6.45 8.27 -4.04
CA GLY A 751 5.06 7.83 -3.97
C GLY A 751 4.72 6.65 -4.86
N GLU A 752 3.49 6.19 -4.74
CA GLU A 752 2.90 5.15 -5.57
C GLU A 752 1.43 5.46 -5.84
N ALA A 753 0.95 5.15 -7.05
CA ALA A 753 -0.46 5.22 -7.40
C ALA A 753 -0.95 3.88 -7.96
N LYS A 754 -2.19 3.50 -7.62
CA LYS A 754 -2.91 2.40 -8.26
C LYS A 754 -4.04 2.96 -9.11
N ILE A 755 -4.01 2.64 -10.40
CA ILE A 755 -4.87 3.26 -11.41
C ILE A 755 -5.56 2.13 -12.19
N THR A 756 -6.89 2.16 -12.30
CA THR A 756 -7.59 1.17 -13.12
C THR A 756 -7.16 1.27 -14.59
N GLN A 757 -7.15 0.14 -15.28
CA GLN A 757 -6.94 0.12 -16.72
C GLN A 757 -8.07 0.87 -17.46
N LYS A 758 -7.86 1.05 -18.77
CA LYS A 758 -8.96 1.44 -19.67
C LYS A 758 -10.03 0.36 -19.63
N MET A 759 -11.28 0.74 -19.91
CA MET A 759 -12.38 -0.20 -19.98
C MET A 759 -12.02 -1.33 -20.96
N THR A 760 -11.93 -2.55 -20.43
CA THR A 760 -11.43 -3.73 -21.14
C THR A 760 -12.54 -4.75 -21.26
N THR A 761 -12.65 -5.36 -22.44
CA THR A 761 -13.61 -6.43 -22.73
C THR A 761 -12.86 -7.68 -23.15
N TYR A 762 -13.11 -8.82 -22.50
CA TYR A 762 -12.51 -10.10 -22.87
C TYR A 762 -13.45 -10.88 -23.79
N VAL A 763 -13.00 -11.14 -25.01
CA VAL A 763 -13.74 -11.95 -26.00
C VAL A 763 -13.06 -13.30 -26.20
N PHE A 764 -13.84 -14.37 -26.08
CA PHE A 764 -13.32 -15.75 -26.14
C PHE A 764 -13.65 -16.38 -27.50
N THR A 765 -12.62 -16.94 -28.15
CA THR A 765 -12.73 -17.54 -29.49
C THR A 765 -13.53 -18.84 -29.47
N GLY A 766 -14.32 -19.05 -30.53
CA GLY A 766 -15.04 -20.30 -30.78
C GLY A 766 -14.19 -21.35 -31.51
N GLN A 767 -14.86 -22.41 -31.97
CA GLN A 767 -14.25 -23.44 -32.83
C GLN A 767 -13.85 -22.88 -34.21
N GLY A 768 -12.79 -23.42 -34.80
CA GLY A 768 -12.24 -22.99 -36.10
C GLY A 768 -10.84 -22.40 -36.00
N SER A 769 -10.42 -21.94 -34.80
CA SER A 769 -9.08 -21.39 -34.52
C SER A 769 -8.10 -22.39 -33.90
N GLN A 770 -8.50 -23.65 -33.72
CA GLN A 770 -7.65 -24.66 -33.11
C GLN A 770 -6.43 -24.97 -33.99
N GLU A 771 -5.28 -25.15 -33.34
CA GLU A 771 -4.04 -25.54 -34.00
C GLU A 771 -3.25 -26.53 -33.14
N LYS A 772 -2.42 -27.34 -33.81
CA LYS A 772 -1.55 -28.31 -33.14
C LYS A 772 -0.55 -27.55 -32.25
N GLY A 773 -0.47 -27.95 -30.98
CA GLY A 773 0.44 -27.33 -30.00
C GLY A 773 -0.09 -26.07 -29.31
N MET A 774 -1.34 -25.65 -29.56
CA MET A 774 -1.89 -24.44 -28.96
C MET A 774 -1.74 -24.43 -27.42
N GLY A 775 -1.25 -23.32 -26.87
CA GLY A 775 -1.07 -23.12 -25.43
C GLY A 775 0.02 -23.97 -24.76
N MET A 776 0.77 -24.79 -25.49
CA MET A 776 1.80 -25.66 -24.89
C MET A 776 3.04 -24.87 -24.45
N ASP A 777 3.37 -23.75 -25.09
CA ASP A 777 4.44 -22.86 -24.62
C ASP A 777 4.10 -22.28 -23.24
N LEU A 778 2.86 -21.81 -23.07
CA LEU A 778 2.36 -21.31 -21.80
C LEU A 778 2.30 -22.40 -20.73
N TYR A 779 1.89 -23.63 -21.09
CA TYR A 779 1.94 -24.80 -20.21
C TYR A 779 3.36 -25.07 -19.67
N ASN A 780 4.38 -24.87 -20.50
CA ASN A 780 5.77 -25.09 -20.11
C ASN A 780 6.29 -23.96 -19.20
N GLN A 781 5.90 -22.71 -19.45
CA GLN A 781 6.42 -21.53 -18.74
C GLN A 781 5.67 -21.20 -17.44
N CYS A 782 4.34 -21.40 -17.39
CA CYS A 782 3.50 -20.95 -16.28
C CYS A 782 2.92 -22.13 -15.48
N PRO A 783 3.29 -22.31 -14.19
CA PRO A 783 2.78 -23.40 -13.36
C PRO A 783 1.25 -23.43 -13.20
N ALA A 784 0.61 -22.26 -13.07
CA ALA A 784 -0.84 -22.21 -12.91
C ALA A 784 -1.59 -22.56 -14.20
N ALA A 785 -1.10 -22.10 -15.35
CA ALA A 785 -1.64 -22.53 -16.64
C ALA A 785 -1.47 -24.04 -16.84
N ARG A 786 -0.32 -24.60 -16.41
CA ARG A 786 -0.06 -26.04 -16.40
C ARG A 786 -1.06 -26.81 -15.55
N GLU A 787 -1.36 -26.31 -14.35
CA GLU A 787 -2.30 -26.94 -13.44
C GLU A 787 -3.71 -27.08 -14.05
N VAL A 788 -4.18 -26.09 -14.82
CA VAL A 788 -5.46 -26.16 -15.54
C VAL A 788 -5.47 -27.35 -16.52
N TRP A 789 -4.42 -27.50 -17.31
CA TRP A 789 -4.29 -28.64 -18.23
C TRP A 789 -4.17 -29.97 -17.50
N ASP A 790 -3.33 -30.04 -16.47
CA ASP A 790 -3.08 -31.26 -15.69
C ASP A 790 -4.36 -31.74 -14.99
N ARG A 791 -5.16 -30.83 -14.45
CA ARG A 791 -6.48 -31.14 -13.85
C ARG A 791 -7.44 -31.71 -14.89
N GLY A 792 -7.53 -31.05 -16.05
CA GLY A 792 -8.35 -31.51 -17.17
C GLY A 792 -7.94 -32.91 -17.62
N ASP A 793 -6.66 -33.13 -17.86
CA ASP A 793 -6.11 -34.42 -18.29
C ASP A 793 -6.30 -35.50 -17.24
N LYS A 794 -5.99 -35.23 -15.96
CA LYS A 794 -6.19 -36.19 -14.88
C LYS A 794 -7.65 -36.63 -14.81
N TYR A 795 -8.59 -35.70 -14.97
CA TYR A 795 -10.02 -36.01 -14.99
C TYR A 795 -10.42 -36.86 -16.21
N PHE A 796 -10.00 -36.48 -17.42
CA PHE A 796 -10.33 -37.21 -18.64
C PHE A 796 -9.65 -38.59 -18.69
N LEU A 797 -8.38 -38.68 -18.33
CA LEU A 797 -7.59 -39.91 -18.40
C LEU A 797 -8.05 -40.92 -17.35
N HIS A 798 -8.24 -40.48 -16.10
CA HIS A 798 -8.46 -41.42 -15.00
C HIS A 798 -9.92 -41.63 -14.60
N LYS A 799 -10.80 -40.64 -14.84
CA LYS A 799 -12.15 -40.68 -14.30
C LYS A 799 -13.23 -40.77 -15.38
N TYR A 800 -13.04 -40.12 -16.52
CA TYR A 800 -14.13 -39.96 -17.49
C TYR A 800 -13.97 -40.75 -18.79
N ALA A 801 -12.92 -40.49 -19.56
CA ALA A 801 -12.86 -40.86 -20.97
C ALA A 801 -11.69 -41.79 -21.36
N GLY A 802 -10.64 -41.90 -20.53
CA GLY A 802 -9.51 -42.79 -20.78
C GLY A 802 -8.47 -42.27 -21.77
N PHE A 803 -8.39 -40.95 -21.97
CA PHE A 803 -7.35 -40.28 -22.76
C PHE A 803 -6.97 -38.93 -22.16
N ALA A 804 -5.79 -38.42 -22.52
CA ALA A 804 -5.33 -37.07 -22.18
C ALA A 804 -5.62 -36.12 -23.36
N ILE A 805 -6.20 -34.95 -23.07
CA ILE A 805 -6.45 -33.92 -24.07
C ILE A 805 -5.12 -33.33 -24.56
N THR A 806 -4.13 -33.16 -23.67
CA THR A 806 -2.83 -32.59 -24.09
C THR A 806 -2.10 -33.46 -25.12
N THR A 807 -2.24 -34.79 -25.08
CA THR A 807 -1.70 -35.69 -26.13
C THR A 807 -2.34 -35.39 -27.49
N ILE A 808 -3.66 -35.14 -27.53
CA ILE A 808 -4.37 -34.78 -28.76
C ILE A 808 -3.91 -33.42 -29.27
N VAL A 809 -3.72 -32.44 -28.38
CA VAL A 809 -3.25 -31.11 -28.75
C VAL A 809 -1.81 -31.13 -29.26
N ARG A 810 -0.90 -31.86 -28.59
CA ARG A 810 0.52 -31.94 -28.94
C ARG A 810 0.79 -32.71 -30.22
N ASP A 811 0.14 -33.86 -30.40
CA ASP A 811 0.48 -34.79 -31.47
C ASP A 811 -0.51 -34.74 -32.65
N ASN A 812 -1.75 -34.33 -32.40
CA ASN A 812 -2.89 -34.39 -33.32
C ASN A 812 -2.99 -35.75 -34.06
N PRO A 813 -3.14 -36.87 -33.34
CA PRO A 813 -3.20 -38.19 -33.95
C PRO A 813 -4.46 -38.35 -34.81
N LYS A 814 -4.38 -39.14 -35.88
CA LYS A 814 -5.55 -39.46 -36.74
C LYS A 814 -6.49 -40.49 -36.11
N GLN A 815 -5.99 -41.29 -35.18
CA GLN A 815 -6.76 -42.29 -34.45
C GLN A 815 -6.29 -42.39 -33.00
N LEU A 816 -7.22 -42.69 -32.09
CA LEU A 816 -6.95 -42.84 -30.67
C LEU A 816 -7.80 -43.98 -30.13
N THR A 817 -7.15 -44.97 -29.54
CA THR A 817 -7.83 -46.13 -28.95
C THR A 817 -7.86 -46.00 -27.43
N VAL A 818 -9.06 -46.00 -26.88
CA VAL A 818 -9.31 -46.07 -25.43
C VAL A 818 -9.46 -47.54 -25.04
N HIS A 819 -8.68 -48.01 -24.08
CA HIS A 819 -8.74 -49.37 -23.57
C HIS A 819 -9.49 -49.43 -22.23
N PHE A 820 -10.47 -50.31 -22.12
CA PHE A 820 -11.31 -50.49 -20.93
C PHE A 820 -10.76 -51.58 -19.99
N GLY A 821 -9.44 -51.59 -19.77
CA GLY A 821 -8.78 -52.59 -18.93
C GLY A 821 -8.84 -52.30 -17.42
N GLY A 822 -9.02 -53.35 -16.60
CA GLY A 822 -8.99 -53.27 -15.14
C GLY A 822 -10.21 -52.56 -14.52
N ARG A 823 -10.18 -52.35 -13.19
CA ARG A 823 -11.29 -51.70 -12.45
C ARG A 823 -11.59 -50.27 -12.94
N GLN A 824 -10.53 -49.54 -13.30
CA GLN A 824 -10.65 -48.17 -13.79
C GLN A 824 -11.23 -48.13 -15.22
N GLY A 825 -10.76 -49.01 -16.10
CA GLY A 825 -11.29 -49.13 -17.46
C GLY A 825 -12.78 -49.53 -17.48
N GLU A 826 -13.21 -50.38 -16.54
CA GLU A 826 -14.64 -50.71 -16.36
C GLU A 826 -15.47 -49.46 -16.04
N ALA A 827 -15.02 -48.64 -15.08
CA ALA A 827 -15.73 -47.42 -14.71
C ALA A 827 -15.80 -46.43 -15.88
N ILE A 828 -14.71 -46.28 -16.65
CA ILE A 828 -14.68 -45.46 -17.86
C ILE A 828 -15.68 -46.01 -18.89
N ARG A 829 -15.70 -47.33 -19.13
CA ARG A 829 -16.65 -47.96 -20.05
C ARG A 829 -18.11 -47.70 -19.65
N GLN A 830 -18.42 -47.76 -18.36
CA GLN A 830 -19.75 -47.42 -17.85
C GLN A 830 -20.12 -45.97 -18.17
N ASN A 831 -19.17 -45.02 -18.10
CA ASN A 831 -19.45 -43.64 -18.54
C ASN A 831 -19.87 -43.59 -20.01
N TYR A 832 -19.15 -44.28 -20.92
CA TYR A 832 -19.51 -44.35 -22.35
C TYR A 832 -20.90 -44.97 -22.58
N ILE A 833 -21.25 -46.02 -21.84
CA ILE A 833 -22.57 -46.67 -21.91
C ILE A 833 -23.68 -45.73 -21.42
N ASN A 834 -23.41 -44.93 -20.40
CA ASN A 834 -24.37 -44.01 -19.79
C ASN A 834 -24.59 -42.73 -20.62
N MET A 835 -23.74 -42.45 -21.61
CA MET A 835 -23.95 -41.33 -22.53
C MET A 835 -25.12 -41.65 -23.47
N LYS A 836 -26.22 -40.91 -23.30
CA LYS A 836 -27.46 -41.05 -24.08
C LYS A 836 -27.75 -39.76 -24.83
N VAL A 837 -28.29 -39.89 -26.03
CA VAL A 837 -28.81 -38.75 -26.80
C VAL A 837 -30.32 -38.93 -26.91
N GLU A 838 -31.03 -37.83 -26.71
CA GLU A 838 -32.45 -37.76 -26.96
C GLU A 838 -32.68 -37.49 -28.45
N THR A 839 -33.39 -38.39 -29.11
CA THR A 839 -33.90 -38.19 -30.47
C THR A 839 -35.43 -38.20 -30.44
N VAL A 840 -36.02 -37.21 -31.09
CA VAL A 840 -37.47 -37.13 -31.27
C VAL A 840 -37.79 -37.89 -32.56
N ALA A 841 -38.60 -38.95 -32.45
CA ALA A 841 -39.05 -39.71 -33.61
C ALA A 841 -40.08 -38.90 -34.43
N GLU A 842 -40.31 -39.28 -35.69
CA GLU A 842 -41.22 -38.57 -36.61
C GLU A 842 -42.67 -38.49 -36.09
N ASP A 843 -43.05 -39.37 -35.16
CA ASP A 843 -44.35 -39.40 -34.49
C ASP A 843 -44.44 -38.49 -33.25
N GLY A 844 -43.37 -37.76 -32.93
CA GLY A 844 -43.28 -36.89 -31.76
C GLY A 844 -42.94 -37.60 -30.44
N SER A 845 -42.68 -38.91 -30.46
CA SER A 845 -42.25 -39.67 -29.28
C SER A 845 -40.77 -39.48 -28.98
N ILE A 846 -40.43 -39.44 -27.69
CA ILE A 846 -39.05 -39.25 -27.21
C ILE A 846 -38.37 -40.62 -27.12
N GLN A 847 -37.27 -40.80 -27.85
CA GLN A 847 -36.43 -41.99 -27.78
C GLN A 847 -35.04 -41.65 -27.23
N TYR A 848 -34.56 -42.49 -26.30
CA TYR A 848 -33.22 -42.38 -25.74
C TYR A 848 -32.30 -43.40 -26.40
N GLU A 849 -31.43 -42.93 -27.28
CA GLU A 849 -30.41 -43.78 -27.90
C GLU A 849 -29.07 -43.67 -27.16
N LYS A 850 -28.31 -44.77 -27.11
CA LYS A 850 -26.91 -44.73 -26.67
C LYS A 850 -26.08 -43.93 -27.68
N LEU A 851 -25.27 -43.00 -27.19
CA LEU A 851 -24.38 -42.19 -28.02
C LEU A 851 -23.35 -43.09 -28.73
N PHE A 852 -22.80 -44.05 -27.99
CA PHE A 852 -21.90 -45.09 -28.49
C PHE A 852 -22.63 -46.44 -28.60
N LYS A 853 -23.15 -46.76 -29.80
CA LYS A 853 -23.90 -48.01 -30.04
C LYS A 853 -23.01 -49.25 -29.96
N ASP A 854 -21.73 -49.10 -30.30
CA ASP A 854 -20.73 -50.19 -30.36
C ASP A 854 -20.06 -50.48 -29.00
N VAL A 855 -20.43 -49.75 -27.94
CA VAL A 855 -19.87 -49.92 -26.60
C VAL A 855 -20.91 -50.57 -25.68
N ASP A 856 -20.63 -51.79 -25.24
CA ASP A 856 -21.43 -52.56 -24.30
C ASP A 856 -20.57 -53.10 -23.13
N HIS A 857 -21.16 -53.98 -22.30
CA HIS A 857 -20.49 -54.58 -21.15
C HIS A 857 -19.39 -55.60 -21.52
N ASN A 858 -19.18 -55.91 -22.80
CA ASN A 858 -18.17 -56.83 -23.31
C ASN A 858 -17.08 -56.12 -24.13
N THR A 859 -17.33 -54.90 -24.61
CA THR A 859 -16.35 -54.10 -25.36
C THR A 859 -15.07 -53.87 -24.54
N GLN A 860 -13.90 -54.25 -25.07
CA GLN A 860 -12.60 -54.09 -24.41
C GLN A 860 -11.87 -52.78 -24.76
N PHE A 861 -12.17 -52.21 -25.93
CA PHE A 861 -11.59 -50.95 -26.37
C PHE A 861 -12.52 -50.25 -27.36
N TYR A 862 -12.34 -48.94 -27.53
CA TYR A 862 -13.05 -48.13 -28.51
C TYR A 862 -12.06 -47.20 -29.22
N THR A 863 -12.14 -47.11 -30.56
CA THR A 863 -11.20 -46.30 -31.35
C THR A 863 -11.91 -45.12 -32.00
N PHE A 864 -11.48 -43.91 -31.65
CA PHE A 864 -11.85 -42.68 -32.37
C PHE A 864 -11.01 -42.53 -33.64
N ARG A 865 -11.61 -42.02 -34.71
CA ARG A 865 -10.95 -41.80 -36.01
C ARG A 865 -11.36 -40.46 -36.59
N SER A 866 -10.40 -39.73 -37.14
CA SER A 866 -10.63 -38.50 -37.91
C SER A 866 -9.60 -38.39 -39.04
N PRO A 867 -10.00 -38.29 -40.32
CA PRO A 867 -9.09 -38.23 -41.46
C PRO A 867 -8.09 -37.06 -41.39
N THR A 868 -8.54 -35.92 -40.85
CA THR A 868 -7.78 -34.67 -40.73
C THR A 868 -7.11 -34.49 -39.36
N GLY A 869 -7.12 -35.53 -38.52
CA GLY A 869 -6.62 -35.49 -37.14
C GLY A 869 -7.74 -35.29 -36.12
N LEU A 870 -7.58 -35.88 -34.93
CA LEU A 870 -8.61 -35.84 -33.88
C LEU A 870 -8.80 -34.44 -33.29
N LEU A 871 -7.81 -33.56 -33.36
CA LEU A 871 -7.96 -32.17 -32.93
C LEU A 871 -8.96 -31.39 -33.80
N SER A 872 -9.24 -31.86 -35.01
CA SER A 872 -10.26 -31.29 -35.91
C SER A 872 -11.65 -31.86 -35.66
N ALA A 873 -11.78 -32.92 -34.85
CA ALA A 873 -13.06 -33.51 -34.52
C ALA A 873 -13.66 -32.79 -33.30
N THR A 874 -14.88 -32.26 -33.48
CA THR A 874 -15.56 -31.32 -32.57
C THR A 874 -15.52 -31.71 -31.10
N GLN A 875 -15.71 -33.00 -30.77
CA GLN A 875 -15.66 -33.52 -29.41
C GLN A 875 -14.30 -33.33 -28.73
N PHE A 876 -13.19 -33.27 -29.46
CA PHE A 876 -11.86 -32.99 -28.90
C PHE A 876 -11.45 -31.53 -29.09
N THR A 877 -11.85 -30.91 -30.20
CA THR A 877 -11.61 -29.49 -30.47
C THR A 877 -12.17 -28.59 -29.36
N GLN A 878 -13.42 -28.84 -28.96
CA GLN A 878 -14.12 -28.01 -27.98
C GLN A 878 -13.44 -28.02 -26.59
N PRO A 879 -13.21 -29.17 -25.94
CA PRO A 879 -12.52 -29.18 -24.65
C PRO A 879 -11.09 -28.65 -24.74
N ALA A 880 -10.37 -28.89 -25.84
CA ALA A 880 -9.02 -28.38 -26.02
C ALA A 880 -8.99 -26.84 -26.07
N LEU A 881 -9.85 -26.21 -26.87
CA LEU A 881 -9.98 -24.75 -26.93
C LEU A 881 -10.43 -24.15 -25.59
N SER A 882 -11.34 -24.85 -24.90
CA SER A 882 -11.87 -24.39 -23.62
C SER A 882 -10.80 -24.40 -22.52
N LEU A 883 -9.98 -25.45 -22.46
CA LEU A 883 -8.84 -25.54 -21.53
C LEU A 883 -7.75 -24.52 -21.88
N MET A 884 -7.43 -24.32 -23.16
CA MET A 884 -6.47 -23.31 -23.60
C MET A 884 -6.91 -21.91 -23.19
N ALA A 885 -8.18 -21.57 -23.42
CA ALA A 885 -8.75 -20.28 -23.04
C ALA A 885 -8.73 -20.05 -21.53
N ARG A 886 -9.09 -21.08 -20.74
CA ARG A 886 -9.06 -21.02 -19.27
C ARG A 886 -7.63 -20.85 -18.76
N ALA A 887 -6.68 -21.63 -19.27
CA ALA A 887 -5.27 -21.55 -18.89
C ALA A 887 -4.66 -20.17 -19.22
N SER A 888 -4.99 -19.61 -20.39
CA SER A 888 -4.55 -18.27 -20.79
C SER A 888 -5.12 -17.18 -19.88
N PHE A 889 -6.41 -17.28 -19.52
CA PHE A 889 -7.04 -16.32 -18.62
C PHE A 889 -6.50 -16.40 -17.20
N GLU A 890 -6.28 -17.61 -16.67
CA GLU A 890 -5.67 -17.82 -15.34
C GLU A 890 -4.25 -17.23 -15.28
N HIS A 891 -3.48 -17.35 -16.36
CA HIS A 891 -2.18 -16.67 -16.46
C HIS A 891 -2.33 -15.15 -16.35
N LEU A 892 -3.24 -14.53 -17.11
CA LEU A 892 -3.51 -13.09 -17.03
C LEU A 892 -3.95 -12.66 -15.62
N GLN A 893 -4.78 -13.48 -14.96
CA GLN A 893 -5.27 -13.20 -13.63
C GLN A 893 -4.15 -13.22 -12.57
N ILE A 894 -3.22 -14.17 -12.66
CA ILE A 894 -2.07 -14.27 -11.76
C ILE A 894 -1.05 -13.16 -12.02
N GLN A 895 -0.90 -12.72 -13.28
CA GLN A 895 -0.12 -11.53 -13.63
C GLN A 895 -0.79 -10.21 -13.19
N GLY A 896 -1.96 -10.28 -12.53
CA GLY A 896 -2.68 -9.09 -12.05
C GLY A 896 -3.26 -8.22 -13.17
N LEU A 897 -3.44 -8.77 -14.39
CA LEU A 897 -3.89 -8.01 -15.58
C LEU A 897 -5.42 -7.95 -15.71
N VAL A 898 -6.15 -8.81 -15.00
CA VAL A 898 -7.60 -8.92 -15.11
C VAL A 898 -8.30 -7.90 -14.22
N ASP A 899 -9.01 -6.96 -14.85
CA ASP A 899 -9.92 -6.06 -14.15
C ASP A 899 -11.19 -6.81 -13.73
N GLY A 900 -11.51 -6.78 -12.44
CA GLY A 900 -12.72 -7.41 -11.91
C GLY A 900 -14.01 -6.86 -12.53
N ASN A 901 -14.02 -5.62 -13.04
CA ASN A 901 -15.19 -4.96 -13.64
C ASN A 901 -15.25 -5.04 -15.18
N CYS A 902 -14.51 -5.96 -15.80
CA CYS A 902 -14.50 -6.13 -17.26
C CYS A 902 -15.85 -6.63 -17.81
N TYR A 903 -16.13 -6.27 -19.07
CA TYR A 903 -17.14 -6.98 -19.87
C TYR A 903 -16.53 -8.25 -20.43
N TYR A 904 -17.36 -9.27 -20.68
CA TYR A 904 -16.89 -10.46 -21.38
C TYR A 904 -17.99 -11.14 -22.19
N ALA A 905 -17.55 -11.73 -23.29
CA ALA A 905 -18.39 -12.47 -24.22
C ALA A 905 -17.58 -13.62 -24.83
N GLY A 906 -18.24 -14.60 -25.42
CA GLY A 906 -17.53 -15.64 -26.13
C GLY A 906 -18.35 -16.18 -27.28
N HIS A 907 -17.72 -16.39 -28.43
CA HIS A 907 -18.42 -16.80 -29.64
C HIS A 907 -18.66 -18.31 -29.63
N SER A 908 -19.92 -18.75 -29.70
CA SER A 908 -20.28 -20.18 -29.72
C SER A 908 -19.72 -20.93 -28.51
N LEU A 909 -18.74 -21.83 -28.71
CA LEU A 909 -18.02 -22.52 -27.64
C LEU A 909 -17.38 -21.55 -26.64
N GLY A 910 -16.87 -20.42 -27.14
CA GLY A 910 -16.16 -19.43 -26.33
C GLY A 910 -17.00 -18.92 -25.17
N GLU A 911 -18.33 -18.97 -25.26
CA GLU A 911 -19.25 -18.56 -24.18
C GLU A 911 -19.05 -19.37 -22.90
N PHE A 912 -18.89 -20.69 -23.03
CA PHE A 912 -18.60 -21.58 -21.90
C PHE A 912 -17.22 -21.28 -21.32
N SER A 913 -16.23 -21.02 -22.18
CA SER A 913 -14.89 -20.65 -21.76
C SER A 913 -14.89 -19.31 -21.01
N ALA A 914 -15.64 -18.32 -21.49
CA ALA A 914 -15.75 -17.00 -20.87
C ALA A 914 -16.42 -17.07 -19.49
N LEU A 915 -17.53 -17.80 -19.39
CA LEU A 915 -18.24 -18.03 -18.13
C LEU A 915 -17.40 -18.81 -17.12
N ALA A 916 -16.70 -19.85 -17.55
CA ALA A 916 -15.79 -20.59 -16.69
C ALA A 916 -14.60 -19.73 -16.25
N ALA A 917 -14.04 -18.95 -17.17
CA ALA A 917 -12.84 -18.16 -16.95
C ALA A 917 -13.08 -16.94 -16.04
N VAL A 918 -14.06 -16.11 -16.38
CA VAL A 918 -14.29 -14.82 -15.72
C VAL A 918 -15.23 -14.98 -14.52
N ALA A 919 -16.37 -15.65 -14.72
CA ALA A 919 -17.39 -15.80 -13.67
C ALA A 919 -17.07 -16.93 -12.68
N GLY A 920 -16.29 -17.94 -13.11
CA GLY A 920 -15.95 -19.09 -12.26
C GLY A 920 -17.12 -20.05 -12.01
N ILE A 921 -18.15 -20.04 -12.87
CA ILE A 921 -19.37 -20.83 -12.66
C ILE A 921 -19.15 -22.35 -12.80
N MET A 922 -18.04 -22.76 -13.43
CA MET A 922 -17.71 -24.15 -13.71
C MET A 922 -16.29 -24.45 -13.22
N SER A 923 -16.09 -25.64 -12.66
CA SER A 923 -14.75 -26.18 -12.43
C SER A 923 -14.07 -26.49 -13.77
N VAL A 924 -12.74 -26.63 -13.77
CA VAL A 924 -11.97 -27.03 -14.97
C VAL A 924 -12.49 -28.36 -15.52
N GLU A 925 -12.80 -29.30 -14.63
CA GLU A 925 -13.33 -30.62 -14.96
C GLU A 925 -14.74 -30.53 -15.56
N SER A 926 -15.64 -29.77 -14.95
CA SER A 926 -17.01 -29.54 -15.45
C SER A 926 -16.99 -28.85 -16.82
N GLN A 927 -16.15 -27.83 -16.98
CA GLN A 927 -16.01 -27.06 -18.22
C GLN A 927 -15.59 -27.96 -19.38
N ALA A 928 -14.50 -28.71 -19.20
CA ALA A 928 -13.99 -29.60 -20.25
C ALA A 928 -14.97 -30.74 -20.54
N LEU A 929 -15.66 -31.27 -19.51
CA LEU A 929 -16.71 -32.27 -19.68
C LEU A 929 -17.91 -31.75 -20.48
N ILE A 930 -18.42 -30.56 -20.14
CA ILE A 930 -19.53 -29.92 -20.86
C ILE A 930 -19.14 -29.67 -22.32
N ALA A 931 -17.93 -29.18 -22.58
CA ALA A 931 -17.43 -28.96 -23.94
C ALA A 931 -17.33 -30.29 -24.74
N PHE A 932 -16.85 -31.37 -24.11
CA PHE A 932 -16.77 -32.70 -24.72
C PHE A 932 -18.16 -33.26 -25.05
N TYR A 933 -19.08 -33.23 -24.07
CA TYR A 933 -20.44 -33.73 -24.23
C TYR A 933 -21.24 -32.94 -25.28
N ARG A 934 -21.06 -31.61 -25.29
CA ARG A 934 -21.62 -30.73 -26.31
C ARG A 934 -21.15 -31.12 -27.71
N GLY A 935 -19.84 -31.31 -27.90
CA GLY A 935 -19.28 -31.73 -29.19
C GLY A 935 -19.80 -33.09 -29.66
N LEU A 936 -19.93 -34.07 -28.76
CA LEU A 936 -20.49 -35.39 -29.07
C LEU A 936 -21.98 -35.31 -29.46
N THR A 937 -22.78 -34.57 -28.69
CA THR A 937 -24.22 -34.42 -28.94
C THR A 937 -24.46 -33.77 -30.30
N MET A 938 -23.67 -32.74 -30.64
CA MET A 938 -23.76 -32.05 -31.92
C MET A 938 -23.37 -32.95 -33.10
N GLN A 939 -22.29 -33.75 -32.97
CA GLN A 939 -21.90 -34.67 -34.03
C GLN A 939 -22.90 -35.79 -34.27
N LYS A 940 -23.58 -36.26 -33.22
CA LYS A 940 -24.52 -37.38 -33.31
C LYS A 940 -25.92 -36.96 -33.74
N ALA A 941 -26.27 -35.68 -33.61
CA ALA A 941 -27.55 -35.14 -34.05
C ALA A 941 -27.77 -35.23 -35.58
N VAL A 942 -26.70 -35.45 -36.35
CA VAL A 942 -26.76 -35.53 -37.81
C VAL A 942 -26.60 -36.97 -38.28
N ASN A 943 -27.53 -37.42 -39.11
CA ASN A 943 -27.46 -38.71 -39.77
C ASN A 943 -26.35 -38.71 -40.82
N ARG A 944 -25.53 -39.76 -40.82
CA ARG A 944 -24.39 -39.92 -41.72
C ARG A 944 -24.57 -41.16 -42.59
N ASP A 945 -24.06 -41.10 -43.82
CA ASP A 945 -24.03 -42.24 -44.73
C ASP A 945 -22.97 -43.29 -44.31
N GLU A 946 -22.90 -44.42 -45.03
CA GLU A 946 -21.92 -45.50 -44.78
C GLU A 946 -20.46 -45.02 -44.92
N SER A 947 -20.22 -43.92 -45.63
CA SER A 947 -18.91 -43.26 -45.76
C SER A 947 -18.67 -42.18 -44.71
N GLY A 948 -19.58 -42.00 -43.76
CA GLY A 948 -19.51 -41.02 -42.67
C GLY A 948 -19.83 -39.58 -43.07
N ARG A 949 -20.35 -39.34 -44.28
CA ARG A 949 -20.67 -38.00 -44.81
C ARG A 949 -22.04 -37.53 -44.36
N SER A 950 -22.18 -36.22 -44.21
CA SER A 950 -23.41 -35.54 -43.80
C SER A 950 -24.08 -34.86 -45.00
N ASN A 951 -25.40 -34.74 -44.95
CA ASN A 951 -26.18 -33.93 -45.89
C ASN A 951 -26.25 -32.44 -45.52
N TYR A 952 -25.52 -32.02 -44.50
CA TYR A 952 -25.49 -30.64 -44.00
C TYR A 952 -24.07 -30.09 -44.01
N SER A 953 -23.97 -28.77 -44.13
CA SER A 953 -22.72 -28.04 -43.97
C SER A 953 -23.00 -26.60 -43.53
N MET A 954 -21.97 -25.76 -43.56
CA MET A 954 -22.05 -24.33 -43.27
C MET A 954 -21.24 -23.55 -44.31
N CYS A 955 -21.69 -22.34 -44.62
CA CYS A 955 -21.05 -21.48 -45.60
C CYS A 955 -20.95 -20.05 -45.05
N ALA A 956 -19.74 -19.48 -45.06
CA ALA A 956 -19.55 -18.06 -44.76
C ALA A 956 -19.97 -17.23 -45.98
N VAL A 957 -20.76 -16.18 -45.76
CA VAL A 957 -21.31 -15.34 -46.81
C VAL A 957 -20.96 -13.88 -46.57
N ASP A 958 -20.52 -13.21 -47.64
CA ASP A 958 -20.17 -11.79 -47.67
C ASP A 958 -21.10 -11.06 -48.66
N PRO A 959 -22.24 -10.50 -48.18
CA PRO A 959 -23.22 -9.83 -49.03
C PRO A 959 -22.63 -8.67 -49.83
N SER A 960 -21.60 -7.99 -49.32
CA SER A 960 -20.92 -6.89 -50.01
C SER A 960 -20.27 -7.31 -51.33
N ARG A 961 -20.00 -8.61 -51.52
CA ARG A 961 -19.48 -9.17 -52.78
C ARG A 961 -20.54 -9.36 -53.85
N ILE A 962 -21.83 -9.36 -53.48
CA ILE A 962 -22.94 -9.34 -54.43
C ILE A 962 -23.04 -7.93 -55.03
N SER A 963 -23.23 -6.92 -54.19
CA SER A 963 -23.13 -5.51 -54.54
C SER A 963 -23.08 -4.67 -53.26
N ALA A 964 -22.63 -3.42 -53.36
CA ALA A 964 -22.65 -2.47 -52.25
C ALA A 964 -24.06 -2.14 -51.76
N THR A 965 -25.10 -2.46 -52.55
CA THR A 965 -26.52 -2.21 -52.23
C THR A 965 -27.16 -3.30 -51.36
N TYR A 966 -26.49 -4.44 -51.12
CA TYR A 966 -27.03 -5.53 -50.30
C TYR A 966 -26.59 -5.37 -48.85
N ASP A 967 -27.54 -4.95 -48.00
CA ASP A 967 -27.40 -4.90 -46.56
C ASP A 967 -27.88 -6.20 -45.89
N GLU A 968 -27.84 -6.23 -44.55
CA GLU A 968 -28.28 -7.36 -43.75
C GLU A 968 -29.72 -7.78 -44.05
N GLU A 969 -30.63 -6.82 -44.20
CA GLU A 969 -32.06 -7.11 -44.43
C GLU A 969 -32.26 -7.76 -45.79
N ALA A 970 -31.66 -7.20 -46.86
CA ALA A 970 -31.71 -7.80 -48.18
C ALA A 970 -31.14 -9.23 -48.19
N PHE A 971 -30.02 -9.47 -47.49
CA PHE A 971 -29.43 -10.80 -47.37
C PHE A 971 -30.32 -11.78 -46.60
N LEU A 972 -30.93 -11.34 -45.50
CA LEU A 972 -31.87 -12.17 -44.74
C LEU A 972 -33.11 -12.54 -45.55
N THR A 973 -33.60 -11.64 -46.41
CA THR A 973 -34.68 -11.92 -47.35
C THR A 973 -34.29 -13.03 -48.31
N ILE A 974 -33.08 -12.99 -48.92
CA ILE A 974 -32.60 -14.07 -49.81
C ILE A 974 -32.66 -15.44 -49.11
N VAL A 975 -32.09 -15.52 -47.90
CA VAL A 975 -32.05 -16.78 -47.14
C VAL A 975 -33.46 -17.28 -46.78
N ARG A 976 -34.33 -16.35 -46.35
CA ARG A 976 -35.72 -16.67 -45.99
C ARG A 976 -36.53 -17.18 -47.18
N GLU A 977 -36.45 -16.51 -48.33
CA GLU A 977 -37.19 -16.92 -49.52
C GLU A 977 -36.67 -18.25 -50.08
N ILE A 978 -35.36 -18.51 -50.06
CA ILE A 978 -34.82 -19.83 -50.43
C ILE A 978 -35.37 -20.92 -49.51
N ALA A 979 -35.36 -20.71 -48.20
CA ALA A 979 -35.89 -21.68 -47.24
C ALA A 979 -37.40 -21.90 -47.42
N ALA A 980 -38.18 -20.84 -47.67
CA ALA A 980 -39.63 -20.90 -47.85
C ALA A 980 -40.03 -21.62 -49.14
N GLU A 981 -39.38 -21.33 -50.27
CA GLU A 981 -39.68 -21.96 -51.57
C GLU A 981 -39.23 -23.43 -51.63
N THR A 982 -38.12 -23.79 -50.99
CA THR A 982 -37.57 -25.16 -51.07
C THR A 982 -38.06 -26.10 -49.97
N GLY A 983 -38.46 -25.56 -48.81
CA GLY A 983 -38.68 -26.33 -47.58
C GLY A 983 -37.40 -26.94 -47.00
N TRP A 984 -36.22 -26.61 -47.54
CA TRP A 984 -34.94 -27.08 -47.03
C TRP A 984 -34.48 -26.21 -45.87
N LEU A 985 -33.72 -26.81 -44.94
CA LEU A 985 -33.09 -26.07 -43.86
C LEU A 985 -32.02 -25.14 -44.44
N LEU A 986 -32.22 -23.83 -44.28
CA LEU A 986 -31.23 -22.80 -44.53
C LEU A 986 -31.47 -21.63 -43.57
N GLU A 987 -30.51 -21.37 -42.70
CA GLU A 987 -30.62 -20.32 -41.69
C GLU A 987 -29.30 -19.57 -41.55
N VAL A 988 -29.38 -18.26 -41.31
CA VAL A 988 -28.21 -17.48 -40.86
C VAL A 988 -27.99 -17.78 -39.39
N VAL A 989 -26.86 -18.39 -39.07
CA VAL A 989 -26.52 -18.87 -37.73
C VAL A 989 -25.40 -18.10 -37.05
N ASN A 990 -24.68 -17.27 -37.81
CA ASN A 990 -23.71 -16.33 -37.25
C ASN A 990 -23.88 -14.95 -37.88
N PHE A 991 -24.13 -13.97 -37.03
CA PHE A 991 -24.13 -12.54 -37.33
C PHE A 991 -22.81 -11.96 -36.82
N ASN A 992 -21.73 -12.06 -37.61
CA ASN A 992 -20.38 -11.72 -37.14
C ASN A 992 -20.02 -10.26 -37.41
N VAL A 993 -20.20 -9.80 -38.66
CA VAL A 993 -19.88 -8.43 -39.09
C VAL A 993 -20.97 -7.93 -40.01
N ALA A 994 -21.59 -6.81 -39.65
CA ALA A 994 -22.64 -6.17 -40.43
C ALA A 994 -22.22 -6.02 -41.91
N ASN A 995 -23.09 -6.50 -42.80
CA ASN A 995 -22.96 -6.44 -44.26
C ASN A 995 -21.72 -7.15 -44.85
N LYS A 996 -20.93 -7.88 -44.06
CA LYS A 996 -19.66 -8.47 -44.51
C LYS A 996 -19.45 -9.94 -44.16
N GLN A 997 -19.83 -10.36 -42.95
CA GLN A 997 -19.56 -11.72 -42.52
C GLN A 997 -20.78 -12.30 -41.80
N TYR A 998 -21.49 -13.13 -42.54
CA TYR A 998 -22.53 -14.00 -42.04
C TYR A 998 -22.12 -15.45 -42.24
N VAL A 999 -22.72 -16.37 -41.49
CA VAL A 999 -22.57 -17.80 -41.76
C VAL A 999 -23.96 -18.42 -41.85
N CYS A 1000 -24.22 -19.09 -42.98
CA CYS A 1000 -25.43 -19.86 -43.19
C CYS A 1000 -25.17 -21.33 -42.89
N ALA A 1001 -26.08 -21.96 -42.17
CA ALA A 1001 -26.11 -23.40 -41.99
C ALA A 1001 -27.32 -23.98 -42.70
N GLY A 1002 -27.15 -25.14 -43.33
CA GLY A 1002 -28.24 -25.75 -44.08
C GLY A 1002 -27.89 -27.09 -44.68
N ASN A 1003 -28.84 -27.69 -45.37
CA ASN A 1003 -28.55 -28.86 -46.19
C ASN A 1003 -27.66 -28.46 -47.38
N LEU A 1004 -26.91 -29.42 -47.93
CA LEU A 1004 -26.00 -29.18 -49.04
C LEU A 1004 -26.72 -28.56 -50.25
N HIS A 1005 -27.95 -28.97 -50.50
CA HIS A 1005 -28.75 -28.43 -51.60
C HIS A 1005 -29.10 -26.95 -51.38
N ALA A 1006 -29.56 -26.53 -50.19
CA ALA A 1006 -29.89 -25.12 -49.98
C ALA A 1006 -28.65 -24.22 -49.97
N LEU A 1007 -27.50 -24.70 -49.49
CA LEU A 1007 -26.24 -23.94 -49.54
C LEU A 1007 -25.72 -23.78 -50.97
N ASP A 1008 -25.88 -24.79 -51.82
CA ASP A 1008 -25.55 -24.71 -53.25
C ASP A 1008 -26.51 -23.79 -54.00
N THR A 1009 -27.82 -23.85 -53.69
CA THR A 1009 -28.80 -22.91 -54.21
C THR A 1009 -28.50 -21.48 -53.76
N LEU A 1010 -28.12 -21.26 -52.50
CA LEU A 1010 -27.71 -19.95 -52.00
C LEU A 1010 -26.51 -19.40 -52.77
N ALA A 1011 -25.48 -20.23 -53.01
CA ALA A 1011 -24.34 -19.84 -53.84
C ALA A 1011 -24.79 -19.44 -55.25
N GLY A 1012 -25.60 -20.28 -55.91
CA GLY A 1012 -26.14 -20.01 -57.24
C GLY A 1012 -26.96 -18.71 -57.32
N VAL A 1013 -27.84 -18.47 -56.34
CA VAL A 1013 -28.66 -17.25 -56.27
C VAL A 1013 -27.75 -16.03 -56.10
N THR A 1014 -26.81 -16.06 -55.15
CA THR A 1014 -25.90 -14.92 -54.91
C THR A 1014 -25.01 -14.63 -56.12
N ASP A 1015 -24.56 -15.67 -56.83
CA ASP A 1015 -23.75 -15.53 -58.03
C ASP A 1015 -24.58 -14.96 -59.19
N ARG A 1016 -25.83 -15.41 -59.36
CA ARG A 1016 -26.73 -14.91 -60.39
C ARG A 1016 -27.11 -13.45 -60.16
N LEU A 1017 -27.42 -13.07 -58.91
CA LEU A 1017 -27.71 -11.67 -58.53
C LEU A 1017 -26.52 -10.76 -58.85
N ARG A 1018 -25.29 -11.22 -58.58
CA ARG A 1018 -24.07 -10.50 -58.97
C ARG A 1018 -23.91 -10.40 -60.49
N LEU A 1019 -24.03 -11.51 -61.20
CA LEU A 1019 -23.78 -11.59 -62.64
C LEU A 1019 -24.79 -10.76 -63.43
N LEU A 1020 -26.05 -10.72 -62.98
CA LEU A 1020 -27.12 -9.91 -63.55
C LEU A 1020 -27.11 -8.45 -63.07
N GLN A 1021 -26.21 -8.09 -62.15
CA GLN A 1021 -26.06 -6.75 -61.56
C GLN A 1021 -27.36 -6.19 -60.96
N ILE A 1022 -28.18 -7.05 -60.35
CA ILE A 1022 -29.48 -6.66 -59.79
C ILE A 1022 -29.25 -5.93 -58.46
N ASN A 1023 -29.81 -4.73 -58.31
CA ASN A 1023 -29.75 -3.99 -57.05
C ASN A 1023 -30.72 -4.58 -56.02
N ALA A 1024 -30.43 -4.41 -54.72
CA ALA A 1024 -31.28 -4.95 -53.65
C ALA A 1024 -32.75 -4.48 -53.73
N SER A 1025 -33.02 -3.25 -54.20
CA SER A 1025 -34.37 -2.72 -54.38
C SER A 1025 -35.18 -3.39 -55.51
N GLU A 1026 -34.50 -4.01 -56.48
CA GLU A 1026 -35.10 -4.68 -57.65
C GLU A 1026 -35.15 -6.20 -57.47
N MET A 1027 -34.61 -6.70 -56.35
CA MET A 1027 -34.45 -8.13 -56.08
C MET A 1027 -35.79 -8.85 -55.96
N GLU A 1028 -36.76 -8.30 -55.22
CA GLU A 1028 -38.02 -9.01 -54.90
C GLU A 1028 -38.82 -9.41 -56.15
N GLU A 1029 -38.75 -8.62 -57.23
CA GLU A 1029 -39.48 -8.88 -58.48
C GLU A 1029 -38.98 -10.12 -59.23
N CYS A 1030 -37.70 -10.46 -59.10
CA CYS A 1030 -37.04 -11.52 -59.86
C CYS A 1030 -36.49 -12.68 -59.00
N LEU A 1031 -36.42 -12.51 -57.67
CA LEU A 1031 -35.80 -13.45 -56.74
C LEU A 1031 -36.41 -14.85 -56.82
N HIS A 1032 -37.75 -14.96 -56.84
CA HIS A 1032 -38.44 -16.25 -56.88
C HIS A 1032 -38.15 -17.04 -58.17
N GLU A 1033 -38.03 -16.36 -59.31
CA GLU A 1033 -37.69 -17.00 -60.57
C GLU A 1033 -36.23 -17.50 -60.56
N ILE A 1034 -35.30 -16.68 -60.05
CA ILE A 1034 -33.89 -17.04 -59.88
C ILE A 1034 -33.75 -18.24 -58.94
N ILE A 1035 -34.45 -18.24 -57.81
CA ILE A 1035 -34.46 -19.36 -56.85
C ILE A 1035 -34.91 -20.65 -57.55
N ARG A 1036 -36.04 -20.64 -58.27
CA ARG A 1036 -36.57 -21.85 -58.94
C ARG A 1036 -35.60 -22.40 -59.98
N GLN A 1037 -34.92 -21.54 -60.74
CA GLN A 1037 -33.88 -21.95 -61.69
C GLN A 1037 -32.70 -22.61 -60.96
N CYS A 1038 -32.15 -21.95 -59.93
CA CYS A 1038 -31.03 -22.50 -59.17
C CYS A 1038 -31.39 -23.81 -58.46
N VAL A 1039 -32.62 -23.98 -57.98
CA VAL A 1039 -33.09 -25.24 -57.37
C VAL A 1039 -33.12 -26.39 -58.38
N GLN A 1040 -33.56 -26.14 -59.62
CA GLN A 1040 -33.53 -27.16 -60.67
C GLN A 1040 -32.10 -27.56 -61.04
N GLU A 1041 -31.19 -26.58 -61.13
CA GLU A 1041 -29.76 -26.83 -61.37
C GLU A 1041 -29.15 -27.66 -60.23
N THR A 1042 -29.40 -27.27 -58.97
CA THR A 1042 -28.91 -27.99 -57.79
C THR A 1042 -29.42 -29.43 -57.74
N LYS A 1043 -30.70 -29.68 -58.06
CA LYS A 1043 -31.27 -31.05 -58.11
C LYS A 1043 -30.70 -31.90 -59.26
N SER A 1044 -30.16 -31.28 -60.31
CA SER A 1044 -29.53 -31.99 -61.43
C SER A 1044 -28.09 -32.44 -61.16
N LYS A 1045 -27.46 -31.92 -60.10
CA LYS A 1045 -26.09 -32.28 -59.69
C LYS A 1045 -26.03 -33.70 -59.10
N SER A 1046 -24.89 -34.37 -59.30
CA SER A 1046 -24.68 -35.72 -58.75
C SER A 1046 -24.62 -35.71 -57.22
N THR A 1047 -25.19 -36.74 -56.59
CA THR A 1047 -25.12 -36.95 -55.14
C THR A 1047 -23.98 -37.93 -54.82
N PRO A 1048 -23.16 -37.66 -53.77
CA PRO A 1048 -23.27 -36.57 -52.82
C PRO A 1048 -22.73 -35.25 -53.37
N LEU A 1049 -23.38 -34.15 -52.98
CA LEU A 1049 -23.13 -32.81 -53.50
C LEU A 1049 -21.91 -32.18 -52.81
N GLU A 1050 -20.89 -31.80 -53.56
CA GLU A 1050 -19.73 -31.05 -53.04
C GLU A 1050 -19.93 -29.55 -53.23
N LEU A 1051 -19.86 -28.79 -52.14
CA LEU A 1051 -19.98 -27.33 -52.19
C LEU A 1051 -18.71 -26.70 -52.74
N THR A 1052 -18.87 -25.84 -53.76
CA THR A 1052 -17.78 -25.03 -54.32
C THR A 1052 -17.85 -23.60 -53.82
N ARG A 1053 -16.75 -22.87 -53.96
CA ARG A 1053 -16.69 -21.45 -53.60
C ARG A 1053 -17.42 -20.63 -54.67
N GLY A 1054 -18.43 -19.85 -54.26
CA GLY A 1054 -19.09 -18.85 -55.09
C GLY A 1054 -18.43 -17.48 -54.99
N ILE A 1055 -19.11 -16.45 -55.51
CA ILE A 1055 -18.65 -15.05 -55.48
C ILE A 1055 -18.74 -14.50 -54.06
N ALA A 1056 -19.92 -14.64 -53.45
CA ALA A 1056 -20.21 -14.16 -52.09
C ALA A 1056 -20.12 -15.28 -51.04
N THR A 1057 -20.10 -16.55 -51.45
CA THR A 1057 -20.21 -17.73 -50.57
C THR A 1057 -18.90 -18.52 -50.49
N ILE A 1058 -18.46 -18.84 -49.27
CA ILE A 1058 -17.25 -19.61 -48.97
C ILE A 1058 -17.62 -20.78 -48.06
N PRO A 1059 -17.71 -22.01 -48.59
CA PRO A 1059 -18.00 -23.20 -47.79
C PRO A 1059 -16.97 -23.42 -46.68
N LEU A 1060 -17.44 -23.74 -45.47
CA LEU A 1060 -16.58 -24.03 -44.32
C LEU A 1060 -16.13 -25.49 -44.36
N GLN A 1061 -14.86 -25.70 -44.68
CA GLN A 1061 -14.28 -27.04 -44.81
C GLN A 1061 -14.24 -27.77 -43.46
N GLY A 1062 -14.61 -29.05 -43.47
CA GLY A 1062 -14.57 -29.90 -42.27
C GLY A 1062 -15.71 -29.67 -41.27
N ILE A 1063 -16.74 -28.88 -41.63
CA ILE A 1063 -17.95 -28.70 -40.83
C ILE A 1063 -19.13 -29.40 -41.51
N ASP A 1064 -19.71 -30.35 -40.81
CA ASP A 1064 -20.73 -31.26 -41.31
C ASP A 1064 -22.01 -31.28 -40.45
N VAL A 1065 -22.12 -30.33 -39.51
CA VAL A 1065 -23.27 -30.15 -38.63
C VAL A 1065 -23.76 -28.69 -38.71
N PRO A 1066 -25.07 -28.44 -38.85
CA PRO A 1066 -25.62 -27.09 -38.97
C PRO A 1066 -25.76 -26.44 -37.58
N PHE A 1067 -24.65 -25.97 -37.01
CA PHE A 1067 -24.61 -25.42 -35.65
C PHE A 1067 -25.49 -24.17 -35.48
N HIS A 1068 -26.05 -23.99 -34.27
CA HIS A 1068 -26.95 -22.88 -33.88
C HIS A 1068 -28.25 -22.74 -34.68
N SER A 1069 -28.50 -23.63 -35.64
CA SER A 1069 -29.78 -23.67 -36.37
C SER A 1069 -30.89 -24.32 -35.54
N THR A 1070 -32.13 -24.12 -35.97
CA THR A 1070 -33.31 -24.75 -35.37
C THR A 1070 -33.28 -26.28 -35.42
N PHE A 1071 -32.47 -26.88 -36.30
CA PHE A 1071 -32.24 -28.32 -36.38
C PHE A 1071 -31.80 -28.92 -35.05
N LEU A 1072 -30.98 -28.21 -34.27
CA LEU A 1072 -30.46 -28.71 -32.99
C LEU A 1072 -31.45 -28.53 -31.81
N ARG A 1073 -32.63 -27.94 -32.02
CA ARG A 1073 -33.61 -27.71 -30.94
C ARG A 1073 -34.03 -29.00 -30.22
N GLY A 1074 -34.13 -30.12 -30.95
CA GLY A 1074 -34.50 -31.41 -30.37
C GLY A 1074 -33.55 -31.88 -29.25
N GLY A 1075 -32.26 -31.54 -29.32
CA GLY A 1075 -31.26 -31.95 -28.31
C GLY A 1075 -31.11 -30.99 -27.12
N VAL A 1076 -31.77 -29.82 -27.14
CA VAL A 1076 -31.56 -28.76 -26.12
C VAL A 1076 -32.05 -29.18 -24.73
N ARG A 1077 -33.14 -29.96 -24.65
CA ARG A 1077 -33.71 -30.39 -23.37
C ARG A 1077 -32.73 -31.25 -22.58
N HIS A 1078 -32.22 -32.32 -23.19
CA HIS A 1078 -31.24 -33.21 -22.60
C HIS A 1078 -29.93 -32.48 -22.25
N PHE A 1079 -29.46 -31.59 -23.14
CA PHE A 1079 -28.26 -30.81 -22.84
C PHE A 1079 -28.47 -29.86 -21.64
N ARG A 1080 -29.67 -29.29 -21.47
CA ARG A 1080 -30.02 -28.49 -20.28
C ARG A 1080 -29.96 -29.31 -18.99
N GLU A 1081 -30.50 -30.53 -18.98
CA GLU A 1081 -30.40 -31.44 -17.83
C GLU A 1081 -28.94 -31.78 -17.51
N PHE A 1082 -28.12 -31.99 -18.54
CA PHE A 1082 -26.69 -32.19 -18.39
C PHE A 1082 -26.00 -30.96 -17.77
N LEU A 1083 -26.36 -29.74 -18.19
CA LEU A 1083 -25.86 -28.51 -17.56
C LEU A 1083 -26.28 -28.41 -16.09
N HIS A 1084 -27.53 -28.73 -15.75
CA HIS A 1084 -28.00 -28.72 -14.35
C HIS A 1084 -27.25 -29.72 -13.47
N ALA A 1085 -26.85 -30.87 -14.02
CA ALA A 1085 -26.07 -31.87 -13.28
C ALA A 1085 -24.60 -31.48 -13.08
N ASN A 1086 -24.04 -30.63 -13.94
CA ASN A 1086 -22.60 -30.30 -13.96
C ASN A 1086 -22.26 -28.86 -13.55
N ILE A 1087 -23.25 -27.97 -13.51
CA ILE A 1087 -23.13 -26.60 -12.98
C ILE A 1087 -23.76 -26.56 -11.60
N ASP A 1088 -22.92 -26.41 -10.57
CA ASP A 1088 -23.38 -26.26 -9.20
C ASP A 1088 -23.96 -24.85 -9.00
N LYS A 1089 -25.23 -24.77 -8.58
CA LYS A 1089 -25.91 -23.49 -8.30
C LYS A 1089 -25.15 -22.63 -7.29
N ARG A 1090 -24.40 -23.25 -6.37
CA ARG A 1090 -23.62 -22.56 -5.32
C ARG A 1090 -22.42 -21.80 -5.87
N ASN A 1091 -21.97 -22.09 -7.10
CA ASN A 1091 -20.85 -21.43 -7.75
C ASN A 1091 -21.27 -20.20 -8.57
N ILE A 1092 -22.57 -19.91 -8.66
CA ILE A 1092 -23.09 -18.80 -9.46
C ILE A 1092 -23.06 -17.53 -8.62
N ASN A 1093 -22.19 -16.58 -8.98
CA ASN A 1093 -22.22 -15.23 -8.42
C ASN A 1093 -22.86 -14.23 -9.40
N PRO A 1094 -24.08 -13.74 -9.12
CA PRO A 1094 -24.76 -12.75 -9.97
C PRO A 1094 -23.95 -11.47 -10.19
N ALA A 1095 -23.14 -11.03 -9.22
CA ALA A 1095 -22.34 -9.79 -9.33
C ALA A 1095 -21.28 -9.85 -10.44
N LYS A 1096 -20.83 -11.05 -10.83
CA LYS A 1096 -19.91 -11.25 -11.96
C LYS A 1096 -20.62 -11.37 -13.31
N LEU A 1097 -21.94 -11.55 -13.32
CA LEU A 1097 -22.76 -11.74 -14.53
C LEU A 1097 -23.48 -10.46 -14.91
N ILE A 1098 -24.18 -9.85 -13.93
CA ILE A 1098 -25.08 -8.72 -14.14
C ILE A 1098 -24.31 -7.54 -14.71
N GLY A 1099 -24.77 -7.06 -15.87
CA GLY A 1099 -24.20 -5.91 -16.56
C GLY A 1099 -22.81 -6.15 -17.16
N ARG A 1100 -22.26 -7.38 -17.14
CA ARG A 1100 -20.89 -7.71 -17.59
C ARG A 1100 -20.84 -8.80 -18.65
N TYR A 1101 -21.57 -9.89 -18.44
CA TYR A 1101 -21.67 -11.01 -19.38
C TYR A 1101 -22.59 -10.64 -20.55
N ILE A 1102 -22.15 -10.90 -21.78
CA ILE A 1102 -22.97 -10.73 -22.99
C ILE A 1102 -23.24 -12.12 -23.60
N PRO A 1103 -24.46 -12.67 -23.46
CA PRO A 1103 -24.82 -13.96 -24.05
C PRO A 1103 -25.01 -13.88 -25.58
N ASN A 1104 -24.71 -14.98 -26.28
CA ASN A 1104 -24.85 -15.06 -27.73
C ASN A 1104 -26.31 -14.97 -28.20
N VAL A 1105 -27.26 -15.51 -27.42
CA VAL A 1105 -28.68 -15.56 -27.81
C VAL A 1105 -29.35 -14.18 -27.75
N THR A 1106 -28.97 -13.36 -26.76
CA THR A 1106 -29.62 -12.06 -26.49
C THR A 1106 -28.84 -10.86 -27.03
N ALA A 1107 -27.52 -10.98 -27.20
CA ALA A 1107 -26.62 -9.89 -27.58
C ALA A 1107 -26.77 -8.59 -26.73
N ARG A 1108 -27.27 -8.71 -25.50
CA ARG A 1108 -27.45 -7.65 -24.51
C ARG A 1108 -26.82 -8.08 -23.19
N SER A 1109 -26.26 -7.13 -22.46
CA SER A 1109 -25.68 -7.40 -21.13
C SER A 1109 -26.68 -8.13 -20.26
N PHE A 1110 -26.23 -9.23 -19.64
CA PHE A 1110 -27.05 -10.08 -18.79
C PHE A 1110 -27.65 -9.30 -17.63
N GLN A 1111 -28.95 -9.48 -17.40
CA GLN A 1111 -29.67 -8.87 -16.30
C GLN A 1111 -30.64 -9.87 -15.67
N ILE A 1112 -30.98 -9.63 -14.41
CA ILE A 1112 -32.00 -10.39 -13.68
C ILE A 1112 -33.33 -9.63 -13.58
N SER A 1113 -33.58 -8.69 -14.49
CA SER A 1113 -34.82 -7.92 -14.56
C SER A 1113 -35.93 -8.69 -15.27
N LYS A 1114 -37.19 -8.36 -14.96
CA LYS A 1114 -38.38 -8.97 -15.59
C LYS A 1114 -38.35 -8.81 -17.10
N ASP A 1115 -37.99 -7.61 -17.56
CA ASP A 1115 -37.90 -7.26 -18.98
C ASP A 1115 -36.88 -8.12 -19.72
N TYR A 1116 -35.74 -8.42 -19.08
CA TYR A 1116 -34.73 -9.30 -19.66
C TYR A 1116 -35.23 -10.74 -19.77
N PHE A 1117 -35.92 -11.25 -18.75
CA PHE A 1117 -36.51 -12.59 -18.77
C PHE A 1117 -37.60 -12.72 -19.84
N GLN A 1118 -38.46 -11.70 -19.98
CA GLN A 1118 -39.48 -11.67 -21.02
C GLN A 1118 -38.84 -11.68 -22.42
N TYR A 1119 -37.82 -10.85 -22.63
CA TYR A 1119 -37.08 -10.80 -23.89
C TYR A 1119 -36.45 -12.16 -24.27
N VAL A 1120 -35.82 -12.86 -23.31
CA VAL A 1120 -35.26 -14.20 -23.55
C VAL A 1120 -36.37 -15.22 -23.84
N TYR A 1121 -37.51 -15.13 -23.14
CA TYR A 1121 -38.64 -16.01 -23.39
C TYR A 1121 -39.21 -15.83 -24.80
N ASP A 1122 -39.37 -14.60 -25.27
CA ASP A 1122 -39.89 -14.31 -26.61
C ASP A 1122 -38.97 -14.87 -27.72
N LEU A 1123 -37.65 -14.89 -27.49
CA LEU A 1123 -36.67 -15.47 -28.41
C LEU A 1123 -36.62 -17.00 -28.39
N THR A 1124 -36.87 -17.63 -27.24
CA THR A 1124 -36.56 -19.06 -27.03
C THR A 1124 -37.77 -19.97 -26.81
N GLY A 1125 -38.90 -19.43 -26.35
CA GLY A 1125 -40.07 -20.20 -25.93
C GLY A 1125 -39.82 -21.10 -24.71
N SER A 1126 -38.82 -20.78 -23.87
CA SER A 1126 -38.42 -21.62 -22.74
C SER A 1126 -39.56 -21.82 -21.71
N SER A 1127 -39.92 -23.08 -21.43
CA SER A 1127 -40.94 -23.41 -20.42
C SER A 1127 -40.54 -22.96 -19.01
N GLN A 1128 -39.27 -23.07 -18.65
CA GLN A 1128 -38.74 -22.65 -17.34
C GLN A 1128 -38.86 -21.14 -17.12
N LEU A 1129 -38.60 -20.33 -18.17
CA LEU A 1129 -38.74 -18.87 -18.08
C LEU A 1129 -40.21 -18.46 -18.00
N ARG A 1130 -41.10 -19.14 -18.72
CA ARG A 1130 -42.55 -18.92 -18.61
C ARG A 1130 -43.04 -19.11 -17.18
N ASP A 1131 -42.59 -20.17 -16.52
CA ASP A 1131 -43.02 -20.50 -15.17
C ASP A 1131 -42.40 -19.51 -14.15
N ALA A 1132 -41.16 -19.06 -14.36
CA ALA A 1132 -40.55 -17.98 -13.58
C ALA A 1132 -41.28 -16.63 -13.74
N LEU A 1133 -41.66 -16.26 -14.96
CA LEU A 1133 -42.40 -15.02 -15.26
C LEU A 1133 -43.81 -15.02 -14.66
N LYS A 1134 -44.49 -16.18 -14.66
CA LYS A 1134 -45.80 -16.33 -13.98
C LYS A 1134 -45.71 -16.12 -12.47
N ASN A 1135 -44.58 -16.49 -11.87
CA ASN A 1135 -44.33 -16.40 -10.43
C ASN A 1135 -43.48 -15.16 -10.06
N TRP A 1136 -43.39 -14.16 -10.93
CA TRP A 1136 -42.46 -13.04 -10.74
C TRP A 1136 -42.69 -12.27 -9.44
N ASP A 1137 -43.96 -12.09 -9.06
CA ASP A 1137 -44.38 -11.34 -7.86
C ASP A 1137 -43.85 -11.96 -6.55
N ILE A 1138 -43.50 -13.25 -6.55
CA ILE A 1138 -42.89 -13.93 -5.40
C ILE A 1138 -41.46 -13.39 -5.17
N TYR A 1139 -40.69 -13.21 -6.24
CA TYR A 1139 -39.29 -12.75 -6.17
C TYR A 1139 -39.18 -11.26 -5.83
N GLU A 1140 -40.18 -10.46 -6.21
CA GLU A 1140 -40.23 -9.03 -5.91
C GLU A 1140 -40.52 -8.76 -4.43
N LYS A 1141 -41.41 -9.57 -3.81
CA LYS A 1141 -41.74 -9.46 -2.38
C LYS A 1141 -40.62 -9.94 -1.46
N SER A 1142 -39.89 -11.00 -1.83
CA SER A 1142 -38.78 -11.51 -1.03
C SER A 1142 -37.60 -10.53 -0.90
N ASN A 1143 -37.41 -9.63 -1.89
CA ASN A 1143 -36.38 -8.59 -1.83
C ASN A 1143 -36.74 -7.40 -0.91
N GLY A 1144 -37.98 -7.32 -0.42
CA GLY A 1144 -38.44 -6.22 0.43
C GLY A 1144 -38.20 -6.40 1.93
N GLU A 1145 -38.02 -7.64 2.42
CA GLU A 1145 -37.97 -7.94 3.86
C GLU A 1145 -36.55 -8.13 4.45
N GLU A 1146 -35.49 -8.20 3.63
CA GLU A 1146 -34.10 -8.37 4.12
C GLU A 1146 -33.42 -7.11 4.69
N SER A 1147 -34.18 -6.08 5.08
CA SER A 1147 -33.63 -4.89 5.75
C SER A 1147 -33.79 -4.84 7.27
N ASN A 1148 -34.38 -5.87 7.91
CA ASN A 1148 -34.49 -5.94 9.37
C ASN A 1148 -34.15 -7.34 9.91
N GLY A 1149 -33.06 -7.43 10.68
CA GLY A 1149 -32.88 -8.39 11.79
C GLY A 1149 -32.91 -9.89 11.47
N VAL A 1150 -31.76 -10.54 11.58
CA VAL A 1150 -31.61 -12.00 11.57
C VAL A 1150 -32.36 -12.64 12.74
N GLU A 1151 -33.40 -13.42 12.45
CA GLU A 1151 -33.80 -14.59 13.24
C GLU A 1151 -34.04 -15.78 12.30
N GLU A 1152 -33.31 -16.86 12.56
CA GLU A 1152 -33.36 -18.12 11.82
C GLU A 1152 -34.71 -18.83 12.03
N CYS A 1153 -35.39 -19.24 10.95
CA CYS A 1153 -36.43 -20.26 11.02
C CYS A 1153 -36.28 -21.28 9.88
N SER A 1154 -36.29 -22.55 10.25
CA SER A 1154 -35.60 -23.67 9.58
C SER A 1154 -36.46 -24.51 8.61
N GLU A 1155 -37.54 -23.99 8.02
CA GLU A 1155 -38.49 -24.86 7.27
C GLU A 1155 -38.71 -24.58 5.77
N CYS A 1156 -38.01 -23.62 5.14
CA CYS A 1156 -38.18 -23.35 3.70
C CYS A 1156 -36.99 -23.80 2.82
N ARG A 1157 -36.49 -25.02 2.99
CA ARG A 1157 -35.31 -25.54 2.24
C ARG A 1157 -35.58 -26.53 1.11
N ASN A 1158 -36.83 -26.75 0.71
CA ASN A 1158 -37.17 -27.68 -0.38
C ASN A 1158 -37.90 -27.00 -1.55
N SER A 1159 -37.33 -25.91 -2.08
CA SER A 1159 -37.58 -25.46 -3.46
C SER A 1159 -36.76 -24.20 -3.73
N LEU A 1160 -35.52 -24.36 -4.23
CA LEU A 1160 -34.85 -23.46 -5.18
C LEU A 1160 -33.52 -24.04 -5.65
#